data_AF-A0A6A3LLU4-F1
#
_entry.id   AF-A0A6A3LLU4-F1
#
_cell.length_a   1.000
_cell.length_b   1.000
_cell.length_c   1.000
_cell.angle_alpha   90.00
_cell.angle_beta   90.00
_cell.angle_gamma   90.00
#
_symmetry.space_group_name_H-M   'P 1'
#
loop_
_entity.id
_entity.type
_entity.pdbx_description
1 polymer ?
#
loop_
_entity_poly.entity_id
_entity_poly.type
_entity_poly.pdbx_seq_one_letter_code
_entity_poly.pdbx_strand_id
1 'polypeptide(L)'
;MSDDGHGQVEEDERHPQDHEIALRVRIRQLEESVVELDNTAKAFKLLAEKQAAEINAKEILLARKTEYVDELLEQIKALTSKFEAKTAETQAMELKVQKANAQTEELREQVKKDEEDFAMVCAALDAREQTQVKKNQELAASTETEKQLRKEVERQQGAIRRLEKNVEDLQPEKADACLSPRSFHENQLIRLRDDAIEAKTREVWLFSGQNDQLRVQLDELEAALEQLQRNVISKENDLVRRQRKIDRLEAEIDALQVSRSQAEGREKAMEIATTQNEKLLQALEAQERNAEELKSRLEDSERECEQLRGSHREHIARSAESEVEVLHRTRQAEEKASAVTALQEKLRRERRALQAELSSSHLNYQMEIEKVQSELVMRRNKQYDLTLKLQDVEARLHEAIDRRESAEEQLLAAQCRMQELERVLQDSLEWKKQLEAELASQKDSAAASDEKLNKLLVEAKREIAVLQKQLQGMKEGLAQKLAQEKQQELRHRETKQLLSAQEALSLEQKERIHRLVRDVNRESQARAAVEIEKTLLKDQLEALRQQSESVIRDCMEQKQQVIDKRQRLAEKFTELTAEFHAVQRAKSKLVGKFADAYTSLPSGVAWPASDCLEMRECWLVDEDVRPVLKILDSEGATKLKRVDLRCNRLTSESMGRLLVFLKKLVVGLVGVDTPAGSRIREIDLRQNCISLDGIRVVAKGLETLVSSQSSGYNYTTSGVGSLKSVVVTDDGRIEVFAIKASDGGNRSGSASYGTQDSDSPPPVLVIDVSENVDADWLVAESRRFQTQHRRRGKDADEPPGNNNRSNIGGAARLLSDVLSSSRDKSLEEIYGLDLVTAFMGNEKPVPVGNSKGDGTRCKSTSTDYPLRAVLASPRTNLPSSIATTVSSPNGTGAGGTSRKRIDSSPRAGPEVNSSRDQLPAVGSCVRDGSSSERLSASVSLPKLSG
;
A
#
# COMPACT_ATOMS: atom_id res chain seq x y z
N MET A 1 -64.53 28.09 -31.06
CA MET A 1 -65.86 28.71 -31.19
C MET A 1 -65.89 29.45 -32.51
N SER A 2 -67.05 29.56 -33.16
CA SER A 2 -67.19 30.27 -34.43
C SER A 2 -67.13 31.78 -34.23
N ASP A 3 -66.66 32.51 -35.23
CA ASP A 3 -67.24 33.80 -35.61
C ASP A 3 -67.03 34.02 -37.12
N ASP A 4 -68.04 34.54 -37.82
CA ASP A 4 -68.06 34.66 -39.28
C ASP A 4 -67.80 36.12 -39.71
N GLY A 5 -66.67 36.36 -40.38
CA GLY A 5 -66.24 37.69 -40.82
C GLY A 5 -66.41 37.90 -42.33
N HIS A 6 -67.62 38.25 -42.79
CA HIS A 6 -67.83 38.67 -44.18
C HIS A 6 -67.09 39.98 -44.48
N GLY A 7 -66.01 39.90 -45.28
CA GLY A 7 -65.39 41.03 -45.97
C GLY A 7 -65.68 40.96 -47.46
N GLN A 8 -66.14 42.05 -48.07
CA GLN A 8 -66.56 42.05 -49.48
C GLN A 8 -65.39 42.02 -50.45
N VAL A 9 -65.56 41.34 -51.58
CA VAL A 9 -64.69 41.48 -52.75
C VAL A 9 -65.11 42.75 -53.47
N GLU A 10 -64.37 43.83 -53.29
CA GLU A 10 -64.38 44.96 -54.22
C GLU A 10 -63.33 44.71 -55.31
N GLU A 11 -63.79 44.59 -56.55
CA GLU A 11 -62.95 44.47 -57.75
C GLU A 11 -62.34 45.83 -58.10
N ASP A 12 -61.36 46.24 -57.29
CA ASP A 12 -60.60 47.47 -57.48
C ASP A 12 -59.43 47.20 -58.46
N GLU A 13 -59.49 47.76 -59.68
CA GLU A 13 -58.52 47.59 -60.78
C GLU A 13 -57.15 48.22 -60.48
N ARG A 14 -56.48 47.76 -59.43
CA ARG A 14 -55.10 48.12 -59.12
C ARG A 14 -54.13 47.39 -60.05
N HIS A 15 -53.04 48.07 -60.43
CA HIS A 15 -52.12 47.54 -61.41
C HIS A 15 -51.51 46.20 -60.94
N PRO A 16 -51.17 45.26 -61.84
CA PRO A 16 -50.53 44.00 -61.45
C PRO A 16 -49.23 44.21 -60.66
N GLN A 17 -48.56 45.35 -60.85
CA GLN A 17 -47.41 45.79 -60.05
C GLN A 17 -47.74 46.05 -58.57
N ASP A 18 -48.92 46.60 -58.24
CA ASP A 18 -49.30 46.86 -56.84
C ASP A 18 -49.54 45.54 -56.09
N HIS A 19 -50.15 44.56 -56.76
CA HIS A 19 -50.36 43.22 -56.22
C HIS A 19 -49.02 42.47 -56.06
N GLU A 20 -48.09 42.64 -57.01
CA GLU A 20 -46.73 42.09 -56.88
C GLU A 20 -45.94 42.74 -55.75
N ILE A 21 -46.06 44.06 -55.54
CA ILE A 21 -45.46 44.79 -54.41
C ILE A 21 -46.04 44.29 -53.09
N ALA A 22 -47.36 44.13 -52.98
CA ALA A 22 -48.01 43.58 -51.79
C ALA A 22 -47.52 42.16 -51.47
N LEU A 23 -47.39 41.30 -52.48
CA LEU A 23 -46.82 39.95 -52.32
C LEU A 23 -45.36 39.99 -51.89
N ARG A 24 -44.51 40.85 -52.49
CA ARG A 24 -43.10 41.01 -52.11
C ARG A 24 -42.94 41.54 -50.67
N VAL A 25 -43.82 42.45 -50.22
CA VAL A 25 -43.86 42.90 -48.81
C VAL A 25 -44.30 41.76 -47.89
N ARG A 26 -45.30 40.98 -48.28
CA ARG A 26 -45.77 39.84 -47.47
C ARG A 26 -44.73 38.72 -47.37
N ILE A 27 -43.96 38.48 -48.42
CA ILE A 27 -42.83 37.54 -48.42
C ILE A 27 -41.77 38.00 -47.41
N ARG A 28 -41.36 39.28 -47.42
CA ARG A 28 -40.40 39.80 -46.42
C ARG A 28 -40.89 39.66 -44.98
N GLN A 29 -42.17 39.98 -44.71
CA GLN A 29 -42.74 39.77 -43.38
C GLN A 29 -42.68 38.30 -42.94
N LEU A 30 -42.85 37.36 -43.87
CA LEU A 30 -42.72 35.93 -43.59
C LEU A 30 -41.25 35.54 -43.37
N GLU A 31 -40.32 36.03 -44.19
CA GLU A 31 -38.87 35.83 -44.03
C GLU A 31 -38.37 36.36 -42.67
N GLU A 32 -38.77 37.57 -42.28
CA GLU A 32 -38.51 38.18 -40.97
C GLU A 32 -39.08 37.31 -39.84
N SER A 33 -40.34 36.89 -39.94
CA SER A 33 -40.95 36.01 -38.91
C SER A 33 -40.29 34.63 -38.81
N VAL A 34 -39.77 34.08 -39.92
CA VAL A 34 -39.00 32.83 -39.93
C VAL A 34 -37.63 33.02 -39.26
N VAL A 35 -36.97 34.16 -39.47
CA VAL A 35 -35.72 34.50 -38.75
C VAL A 35 -35.97 34.70 -37.26
N GLU A 36 -37.08 35.33 -36.85
CA GLU A 36 -37.47 35.43 -35.43
C GLU A 36 -37.77 34.06 -34.81
N LEU A 37 -38.50 33.17 -35.52
CA LEU A 37 -38.77 31.80 -35.07
C LEU A 37 -37.49 30.96 -34.97
N ASP A 38 -36.58 31.06 -35.92
CA ASP A 38 -35.30 30.33 -35.90
C ASP A 38 -34.36 30.88 -34.80
N ASN A 39 -34.41 32.18 -34.52
CA ASN A 39 -33.69 32.78 -33.39
C ASN A 39 -34.27 32.38 -32.03
N THR A 40 -35.60 32.33 -31.88
CA THR A 40 -36.23 31.82 -30.65
C THR A 40 -35.99 30.32 -30.46
N ALA A 41 -35.99 29.51 -31.53
CA ALA A 41 -35.61 28.10 -31.48
C ALA A 41 -34.16 27.90 -31.00
N LYS A 42 -33.21 28.72 -31.48
CA LYS A 42 -31.82 28.72 -30.97
C LYS A 42 -31.74 29.15 -29.50
N ALA A 43 -32.53 30.13 -29.07
CA ALA A 43 -32.60 30.55 -27.68
C ALA A 43 -33.16 29.44 -26.77
N PHE A 44 -34.21 28.73 -27.19
CA PHE A 44 -34.73 27.57 -26.47
C PHE A 44 -33.72 26.40 -26.44
N LYS A 45 -32.98 26.17 -27.53
CA LYS A 45 -31.91 25.16 -27.57
C LYS A 45 -30.79 25.47 -26.57
N LEU A 46 -30.30 26.72 -26.53
CA LEU A 46 -29.32 27.18 -25.54
C LEU A 46 -29.85 27.10 -24.09
N LEU A 47 -31.14 27.38 -23.88
CA LEU A 47 -31.77 27.26 -22.57
C LEU A 47 -31.86 25.79 -22.11
N ALA A 48 -32.21 24.87 -23.02
CA ALA A 48 -32.25 23.44 -22.75
C ALA A 48 -30.84 22.87 -22.50
N GLU A 49 -29.84 23.27 -23.28
CA GLU A 49 -28.42 22.91 -23.07
C GLU A 49 -27.91 23.41 -21.72
N LYS A 50 -28.25 24.64 -21.33
CA LYS A 50 -27.94 25.20 -20.00
C LYS A 50 -28.65 24.42 -18.88
N GLN A 51 -29.92 24.06 -19.05
CA GLN A 51 -30.66 23.26 -18.07
C GLN A 51 -30.08 21.85 -17.93
N ALA A 52 -29.70 21.19 -19.04
CA ALA A 52 -29.03 19.90 -19.01
C ALA A 52 -27.66 19.96 -18.30
N ALA A 53 -26.88 21.01 -18.54
CA ALA A 53 -25.62 21.25 -17.81
C ALA A 53 -25.86 21.50 -16.31
N GLU A 54 -26.91 22.24 -15.95
CA GLU A 54 -27.27 22.49 -14.54
C GLU A 54 -27.80 21.23 -13.83
N ILE A 55 -28.52 20.35 -14.54
CA ILE A 55 -28.95 19.03 -14.03
C ILE A 55 -27.72 18.14 -13.79
N ASN A 56 -26.84 17.98 -14.78
CA ASN A 56 -25.62 17.18 -14.67
C ASN A 56 -24.72 17.69 -13.51
N ALA A 57 -24.55 19.02 -13.37
CA ALA A 57 -23.83 19.61 -12.24
C ALA A 57 -24.47 19.29 -10.86
N LYS A 58 -25.81 19.19 -10.79
CA LYS A 58 -26.54 18.77 -9.58
C LYS A 58 -26.46 17.27 -9.34
N GLU A 59 -26.43 16.45 -10.38
CA GLU A 59 -26.24 14.99 -10.30
C GLU A 59 -24.83 14.66 -9.78
N ILE A 60 -23.79 15.30 -10.30
CA ILE A 60 -22.41 15.18 -9.78
C ILE A 60 -22.32 15.64 -8.32
N LEU A 61 -23.04 16.72 -7.95
CA LEU A 61 -23.07 17.22 -6.57
C LEU A 61 -23.90 16.33 -5.63
N LEU A 62 -24.89 15.61 -6.15
CA LEU A 62 -25.61 14.55 -5.42
C LEU A 62 -24.74 13.31 -5.23
N ALA A 63 -24.04 12.84 -6.27
CA ALA A 63 -23.13 11.70 -6.20
C ALA A 63 -22.06 11.90 -5.11
N ARG A 64 -21.40 13.07 -5.09
CA ARG A 64 -20.44 13.45 -4.05
C ARG A 64 -21.03 13.55 -2.65
N LYS A 65 -22.33 13.83 -2.54
CA LYS A 65 -23.04 13.85 -1.25
C LYS A 65 -23.45 12.45 -0.79
N THR A 66 -23.79 11.54 -1.71
CA THR A 66 -23.99 10.13 -1.37
C THR A 66 -22.68 9.47 -0.97
N GLU A 67 -21.60 9.68 -1.72
CA GLU A 67 -20.23 9.24 -1.38
C GLU A 67 -19.85 9.68 0.05
N TYR A 68 -20.01 10.97 0.38
CA TYR A 68 -19.73 11.48 1.73
C TYR A 68 -20.68 10.94 2.81
N VAL A 69 -21.94 10.64 2.49
CA VAL A 69 -22.87 9.98 3.42
C VAL A 69 -22.46 8.52 3.66
N ASP A 70 -22.00 7.81 2.63
CA ASP A 70 -21.51 6.44 2.75
C ASP A 70 -20.19 6.37 3.52
N GLU A 71 -19.26 7.31 3.32
CA GLU A 71 -18.07 7.50 4.16
C GLU A 71 -18.45 7.72 5.65
N LEU A 72 -19.45 8.55 5.93
CA LEU A 72 -19.94 8.79 7.29
C LEU A 72 -20.62 7.54 7.88
N LEU A 73 -21.38 6.79 7.08
CA LEU A 73 -22.00 5.53 7.51
C LEU A 73 -20.94 4.45 7.78
N GLU A 74 -19.86 4.40 7.02
CA GLU A 74 -18.74 3.49 7.26
C GLU A 74 -17.93 3.90 8.51
N GLN A 75 -17.67 5.20 8.71
CA GLN A 75 -17.11 5.72 9.96
C GLN A 75 -17.98 5.37 11.17
N ILE A 76 -19.31 5.50 11.06
CA ILE A 76 -20.26 5.08 12.11
C ILE A 76 -20.17 3.58 12.37
N LYS A 77 -20.20 2.71 11.33
CA LYS A 77 -20.00 1.25 11.49
C LYS A 77 -18.68 0.93 12.19
N ALA A 78 -17.59 1.59 11.79
CA ALA A 78 -16.26 1.40 12.37
C ALA A 78 -16.11 1.97 13.79
N LEU A 79 -16.98 2.89 14.22
CA LEU A 79 -17.09 3.36 15.61
C LEU A 79 -17.97 2.41 16.43
N THR A 80 -19.08 1.91 15.87
CA THR A 80 -19.95 0.91 16.50
C THR A 80 -19.20 -0.38 16.80
N SER A 81 -18.44 -0.94 15.85
CA SER A 81 -17.66 -2.16 16.09
C SER A 81 -16.54 -1.97 17.12
N LYS A 82 -15.92 -0.77 17.18
CA LYS A 82 -14.98 -0.40 18.25
C LYS A 82 -15.68 -0.28 19.61
N PHE A 83 -16.91 0.23 19.64
CA PHE A 83 -17.71 0.32 20.86
C PHE A 83 -18.14 -1.07 21.34
N GLU A 84 -18.65 -1.93 20.45
CA GLU A 84 -18.98 -3.33 20.74
C GLU A 84 -17.77 -4.09 21.29
N ALA A 85 -16.61 -4.00 20.62
CA ALA A 85 -15.36 -4.58 21.09
C ALA A 85 -14.96 -4.06 22.49
N LYS A 86 -15.17 -2.77 22.77
CA LYS A 86 -14.94 -2.20 24.11
C LYS A 86 -15.96 -2.68 25.14
N THR A 87 -17.24 -2.87 24.79
CA THR A 87 -18.23 -3.43 25.71
C THR A 87 -17.92 -4.90 26.06
N ALA A 88 -17.46 -5.69 25.08
CA ALA A 88 -16.99 -7.06 25.31
C ALA A 88 -15.72 -7.09 26.17
N GLU A 89 -14.77 -6.16 25.97
CA GLU A 89 -13.59 -6.00 26.83
C GLU A 89 -13.99 -5.63 28.27
N THR A 90 -14.95 -4.72 28.47
CA THR A 90 -15.45 -4.38 29.82
C THR A 90 -16.15 -5.55 30.48
N GLN A 91 -17.02 -6.29 29.78
CA GLN A 91 -17.68 -7.50 30.33
C GLN A 91 -16.66 -8.59 30.70
N ALA A 92 -15.63 -8.79 29.85
CA ALA A 92 -14.55 -9.72 30.14
C ALA A 92 -13.66 -9.27 31.32
N MET A 93 -13.63 -7.96 31.63
CA MET A 93 -12.97 -7.42 32.82
C MET A 93 -13.86 -7.50 34.07
N GLU A 94 -15.16 -7.25 33.96
CA GLU A 94 -16.14 -7.43 35.03
C GLU A 94 -16.18 -8.89 35.50
N LEU A 95 -16.22 -9.86 34.59
CA LEU A 95 -16.15 -11.29 34.94
C LEU A 95 -14.84 -11.66 35.65
N LYS A 96 -13.71 -11.02 35.29
CA LYS A 96 -12.43 -11.21 36.00
C LYS A 96 -12.46 -10.58 37.40
N VAL A 97 -13.10 -9.41 37.56
CA VAL A 97 -13.29 -8.77 38.87
C VAL A 97 -14.23 -9.58 39.75
N GLN A 98 -15.34 -10.10 39.22
CA GLN A 98 -16.25 -11.00 39.94
C GLN A 98 -15.53 -12.27 40.41
N LYS A 99 -14.73 -12.91 39.53
CA LYS A 99 -13.92 -14.09 39.91
C LYS A 99 -12.86 -13.76 40.96
N ALA A 100 -12.18 -12.61 40.83
CA ALA A 100 -11.21 -12.17 41.84
C ALA A 100 -11.89 -11.85 43.18
N ASN A 101 -13.05 -11.20 43.18
CA ASN A 101 -13.81 -10.91 44.39
C ASN A 101 -14.23 -12.20 45.10
N ALA A 102 -14.79 -13.18 44.37
CA ALA A 102 -15.13 -14.50 44.91
C ALA A 102 -13.91 -15.20 45.53
N GLN A 103 -12.73 -15.14 44.89
CA GLN A 103 -11.49 -15.65 45.47
C GLN A 103 -11.04 -14.88 46.72
N THR A 104 -11.26 -13.56 46.80
CA THR A 104 -11.01 -12.80 48.04
C THR A 104 -12.01 -13.08 49.14
N GLU A 105 -13.24 -13.50 48.83
CA GLU A 105 -14.23 -13.93 49.81
C GLU A 105 -13.93 -15.33 50.33
N GLU A 106 -13.60 -16.28 49.45
CA GLU A 106 -13.09 -17.61 49.82
C GLU A 106 -11.83 -17.52 50.71
N LEU A 107 -10.89 -16.64 50.38
CA LEU A 107 -9.71 -16.38 51.23
C LEU A 107 -10.06 -15.69 52.56
N ARG A 108 -11.07 -14.83 52.63
CA ARG A 108 -11.54 -14.22 53.89
C ARG A 108 -12.24 -15.25 54.78
N GLU A 109 -13.04 -16.14 54.21
CA GLU A 109 -13.68 -17.23 54.96
C GLU A 109 -12.63 -18.22 55.48
N GLN A 110 -11.61 -18.54 54.69
CA GLN A 110 -10.49 -19.37 55.13
C GLN A 110 -9.69 -18.69 56.25
N VAL A 111 -9.32 -17.40 56.12
CA VAL A 111 -8.62 -16.65 57.19
C VAL A 111 -9.46 -16.59 58.47
N LYS A 112 -10.77 -16.31 58.37
CA LYS A 112 -11.67 -16.30 59.52
C LYS A 112 -11.76 -17.68 60.20
N LYS A 113 -11.71 -18.75 59.42
CA LYS A 113 -11.65 -20.13 59.95
C LYS A 113 -10.31 -20.43 60.61
N ASP A 114 -9.20 -19.99 60.02
CA ASP A 114 -7.87 -20.13 60.60
C ASP A 114 -7.74 -19.32 61.92
N GLU A 115 -8.40 -18.16 62.03
CA GLU A 115 -8.56 -17.39 63.26
C GLU A 115 -9.39 -18.13 64.33
N GLU A 116 -10.50 -18.79 63.94
CA GLU A 116 -11.33 -19.61 64.83
C GLU A 116 -10.59 -20.87 65.33
N ASP A 117 -9.89 -21.57 64.43
CA ASP A 117 -9.05 -22.73 64.77
C ASP A 117 -7.85 -22.30 65.66
N PHE A 118 -7.23 -21.14 65.40
CA PHE A 118 -6.18 -20.58 66.26
C PHE A 118 -6.70 -20.21 67.65
N ALA A 119 -7.89 -19.61 67.75
CA ALA A 119 -8.54 -19.32 69.03
C ALA A 119 -8.84 -20.59 69.84
N MET A 120 -9.26 -21.68 69.18
CA MET A 120 -9.40 -22.99 69.82
C MET A 120 -8.06 -23.56 70.32
N VAL A 121 -6.97 -23.39 69.56
CA VAL A 121 -5.62 -23.80 69.99
C VAL A 121 -5.15 -22.99 71.19
N CYS A 122 -5.37 -21.67 71.22
CA CYS A 122 -5.09 -20.84 72.40
C CYS A 122 -5.88 -21.31 73.63
N ALA A 123 -7.21 -21.52 73.51
CA ALA A 123 -8.02 -22.01 74.61
C ALA A 123 -7.60 -23.41 75.11
N ALA A 124 -7.13 -24.29 74.21
CA ALA A 124 -6.58 -25.59 74.57
C ALA A 124 -5.22 -25.50 75.28
N LEU A 125 -4.38 -24.51 74.93
CA LEU A 125 -3.14 -24.21 75.64
C LEU A 125 -3.41 -23.61 77.03
N ASP A 126 -4.31 -22.63 77.15
CA ASP A 126 -4.72 -22.05 78.43
C ASP A 126 -5.28 -23.12 79.38
N ALA A 127 -6.15 -24.01 78.87
CA ALA A 127 -6.68 -25.14 79.63
C ALA A 127 -5.56 -26.09 80.07
N ARG A 128 -4.58 -26.37 79.21
CA ARG A 128 -3.41 -27.19 79.55
C ARG A 128 -2.55 -26.52 80.64
N GLU A 129 -2.26 -25.22 80.53
CA GLU A 129 -1.53 -24.49 81.56
C GLU A 129 -2.27 -24.51 82.90
N GLN A 130 -3.60 -24.31 82.91
CA GLN A 130 -4.39 -24.45 84.12
C GLN A 130 -4.31 -25.86 84.75
N THR A 131 -4.28 -26.94 83.94
CA THR A 131 -4.05 -28.29 84.49
C THR A 131 -2.63 -28.49 85.03
N GLN A 132 -1.63 -27.81 84.45
CA GLN A 132 -0.24 -27.86 84.91
C GLN A 132 -0.05 -27.06 86.21
N VAL A 133 -0.71 -25.90 86.34
CA VAL A 133 -0.76 -25.12 87.59
C VAL A 133 -1.43 -25.92 88.71
N LYS A 134 -2.56 -26.58 88.44
CA LYS A 134 -3.22 -27.48 89.42
C LYS A 134 -2.30 -28.62 89.87
N LYS A 135 -1.65 -29.31 88.94
CA LYS A 135 -0.67 -30.37 89.26
C LYS A 135 0.54 -29.85 90.05
N ASN A 136 1.00 -28.63 89.79
CA ASN A 136 2.06 -28.00 90.57
C ASN A 136 1.61 -27.65 92.00
N GLN A 137 0.34 -27.28 92.19
CA GLN A 137 -0.26 -27.06 93.53
C GLN A 137 -0.45 -28.40 94.29
N GLU A 138 -0.91 -29.45 93.61
CA GLU A 138 -1.02 -30.81 94.14
C GLU A 138 0.35 -31.38 94.55
N LEU A 139 1.39 -31.16 93.73
CA LEU A 139 2.78 -31.49 94.06
C LEU A 139 3.30 -30.69 95.25
N ALA A 140 3.06 -29.37 95.30
CA ALA A 140 3.46 -28.54 96.43
C ALA A 140 2.85 -29.05 97.75
N ALA A 141 1.53 -29.30 97.77
CA ALA A 141 0.83 -29.88 98.91
C ALA A 141 1.39 -31.27 99.28
N SER A 142 1.71 -32.11 98.30
CA SER A 142 2.34 -33.42 98.53
C SER A 142 3.73 -33.30 99.17
N THR A 143 4.57 -32.34 98.76
CA THR A 143 5.86 -32.12 99.43
C THR A 143 5.71 -31.52 100.83
N GLU A 144 4.60 -30.83 101.12
CA GLU A 144 4.28 -30.32 102.47
C GLU A 144 3.88 -31.47 103.40
N THR A 145 3.02 -32.39 102.96
CA THR A 145 2.68 -33.60 103.74
C THR A 145 3.89 -34.51 103.92
N GLU A 146 4.77 -34.64 102.90
CA GLU A 146 6.03 -35.37 103.04
C GLU A 146 6.95 -34.76 104.12
N LYS A 147 7.08 -33.43 104.17
CA LYS A 147 7.83 -32.73 105.23
C LYS A 147 7.22 -32.94 106.62
N GLN A 148 5.90 -33.06 106.73
CA GLN A 148 5.22 -33.38 107.99
C GLN A 148 5.50 -34.82 108.42
N LEU A 149 5.40 -35.79 107.49
CA LEU A 149 5.71 -37.20 107.76
C LEU A 149 7.18 -37.41 108.16
N ARG A 150 8.13 -36.75 107.49
CA ARG A 150 9.56 -36.83 107.85
C ARG A 150 9.82 -36.36 109.29
N LYS A 151 9.19 -35.27 109.74
CA LYS A 151 9.28 -34.78 111.14
C LYS A 151 8.70 -35.77 112.16
N GLU A 152 7.61 -36.45 111.81
CA GLU A 152 7.01 -37.45 112.69
C GLU A 152 7.87 -38.72 112.79
N VAL A 153 8.53 -39.14 111.69
CA VAL A 153 9.53 -40.22 111.70
C VAL A 153 10.72 -39.88 112.61
N GLU A 154 11.26 -38.67 112.53
CA GLU A 154 12.32 -38.20 113.45
C GLU A 154 11.85 -38.23 114.92
N ARG A 155 10.61 -37.81 115.18
CA ARG A 155 10.01 -37.86 116.53
C ARG A 155 9.87 -39.28 117.06
N GLN A 156 9.49 -40.25 116.21
CA GLN A 156 9.34 -41.65 116.58
C GLN A 156 10.70 -42.36 116.78
N GLN A 157 11.70 -42.08 115.93
CA GLN A 157 13.08 -42.54 116.18
C GLN A 157 13.62 -42.02 117.52
N GLY A 158 13.27 -40.78 117.89
CA GLY A 158 13.60 -40.18 119.18
C GLY A 158 12.89 -40.81 120.39
N ALA A 159 11.85 -41.65 120.17
CA ALA A 159 11.17 -42.43 121.20
C ALA A 159 11.72 -43.87 121.29
N ILE A 160 11.96 -44.52 120.14
CA ILE A 160 12.50 -45.89 120.05
C ILE A 160 13.82 -46.01 120.84
N ARG A 161 14.76 -45.08 120.64
CA ARG A 161 16.06 -45.02 121.37
C ARG A 161 15.95 -44.87 122.89
N ARG A 162 14.77 -44.53 123.43
CA ARG A 162 14.50 -44.47 124.89
C ARG A 162 13.89 -45.77 125.41
N LEU A 163 13.16 -46.49 124.56
CA LEU A 163 12.58 -47.79 124.89
C LEU A 163 13.65 -48.88 124.84
N GLU A 164 14.50 -48.88 123.81
CA GLU A 164 15.64 -49.80 123.66
C GLU A 164 16.54 -49.77 124.92
N LYS A 165 16.91 -48.56 125.38
CA LYS A 165 17.73 -48.38 126.58
C LYS A 165 17.07 -48.90 127.88
N ASN A 166 15.74 -48.96 127.95
CA ASN A 166 15.03 -49.45 129.13
C ASN A 166 14.84 -50.98 129.13
N VAL A 167 15.24 -51.69 128.08
CA VAL A 167 15.06 -53.15 127.92
C VAL A 167 16.33 -53.94 128.24
N GLU A 168 17.51 -53.30 128.20
CA GLU A 168 18.79 -53.95 128.55
C GLU A 168 18.99 -54.16 130.07
N ASP A 169 18.32 -53.37 130.93
CA ASP A 169 18.56 -53.33 132.38
C ASP A 169 17.80 -54.39 133.23
N LEU A 170 16.98 -55.29 132.64
CA LEU A 170 16.13 -56.22 133.40
C LEU A 170 16.03 -57.65 132.84
N GLN A 171 16.61 -58.62 133.54
CA GLN A 171 16.26 -60.05 133.48
C GLN A 171 16.27 -60.68 134.87
N PRO A 172 15.26 -61.51 135.21
CA PRO A 172 15.44 -62.56 136.21
C PRO A 172 14.96 -63.96 135.77
N GLU A 173 15.51 -64.93 136.49
CA GLU A 173 15.58 -66.37 136.30
C GLU A 173 14.24 -67.15 136.35
N LYS A 174 14.32 -68.48 136.11
CA LYS A 174 13.21 -69.44 136.26
C LYS A 174 13.45 -70.34 137.47
N ALA A 175 12.39 -70.69 138.21
CA ALA A 175 12.45 -71.71 139.25
C ALA A 175 11.18 -72.59 139.33
N ASP A 176 11.44 -73.88 139.53
CA ASP A 176 10.73 -74.89 140.33
C ASP A 176 9.29 -75.41 140.06
N ALA A 177 9.28 -76.75 139.95
CA ALA A 177 8.43 -77.71 140.65
C ALA A 177 6.91 -77.77 140.40
N CYS A 178 6.49 -78.89 139.81
CA CYS A 178 5.18 -79.51 140.05
C CYS A 178 5.33 -81.03 140.18
N LEU A 179 4.69 -81.60 141.20
CA LEU A 179 4.75 -83.03 141.57
C LEU A 179 3.80 -83.86 140.69
N SER A 180 4.23 -85.05 140.24
CA SER A 180 3.37 -86.00 139.52
C SER A 180 3.83 -87.46 139.71
N PRO A 181 2.94 -88.47 139.82
CA PRO A 181 3.29 -89.79 140.37
C PRO A 181 3.99 -90.77 139.42
N ARG A 182 4.61 -90.31 138.33
CA ARG A 182 5.34 -91.16 137.36
C ARG A 182 6.80 -90.77 137.26
N SER A 183 7.64 -91.71 136.82
CA SER A 183 9.10 -91.52 136.79
C SER A 183 9.49 -90.27 135.99
N PHE A 184 10.47 -89.53 136.51
CA PHE A 184 10.91 -88.26 135.93
C PHE A 184 11.33 -88.41 134.46
N HIS A 185 12.05 -89.49 134.14
CA HIS A 185 12.57 -89.78 132.80
C HIS A 185 11.46 -90.01 131.76
N GLU A 186 10.40 -90.75 132.13
CA GLU A 186 9.25 -91.01 131.25
C GLU A 186 8.48 -89.71 130.95
N ASN A 187 8.17 -88.91 131.98
CA ASN A 187 7.51 -87.61 131.82
C ASN A 187 8.36 -86.62 131.01
N GLN A 188 9.69 -86.66 131.15
CA GLN A 188 10.60 -85.81 130.38
C GLN A 188 10.64 -86.22 128.90
N LEU A 189 10.69 -87.53 128.60
CA LEU A 189 10.64 -88.04 127.23
C LEU A 189 9.30 -87.75 126.54
N ILE A 190 8.18 -87.89 127.26
CA ILE A 190 6.85 -87.55 126.75
C ILE A 190 6.76 -86.04 126.46
N ARG A 191 7.19 -85.17 127.38
CA ARG A 191 7.21 -83.72 127.13
C ARG A 191 8.10 -83.34 125.94
N LEU A 192 9.34 -83.82 125.88
CA LEU A 192 10.23 -83.52 124.75
C LEU A 192 9.69 -84.05 123.41
N ARG A 193 8.94 -85.16 123.42
CA ARG A 193 8.21 -85.64 122.24
C ARG A 193 7.06 -84.70 121.88
N ASP A 194 6.22 -84.34 122.83
CA ASP A 194 5.01 -83.57 122.57
C ASP A 194 5.34 -82.10 122.22
N ASP A 195 6.33 -81.50 122.88
CA ASP A 195 6.92 -80.20 122.54
C ASP A 195 7.49 -80.22 121.10
N ALA A 196 8.17 -81.30 120.70
CA ALA A 196 8.71 -81.46 119.35
C ALA A 196 7.61 -81.72 118.30
N ILE A 197 6.56 -82.46 118.64
CA ILE A 197 5.37 -82.64 117.81
C ILE A 197 4.65 -81.31 117.64
N GLU A 198 4.48 -80.52 118.69
CA GLU A 198 3.81 -79.22 118.59
C GLU A 198 4.66 -78.24 117.79
N ALA A 199 5.98 -78.17 118.04
CA ALA A 199 6.91 -77.37 117.24
C ALA A 199 6.86 -77.76 115.74
N LYS A 200 6.90 -79.06 115.41
CA LYS A 200 6.74 -79.53 114.03
C LYS A 200 5.35 -79.29 113.46
N THR A 201 4.30 -79.31 114.27
CA THR A 201 2.94 -78.95 113.84
C THR A 201 2.84 -77.47 113.51
N ARG A 202 3.47 -76.59 114.31
CA ARG A 202 3.58 -75.14 114.01
C ARG A 202 4.42 -74.88 112.76
N GLU A 203 5.55 -75.56 112.59
CA GLU A 203 6.35 -75.50 111.34
C GLU A 203 5.54 -75.94 110.12
N VAL A 204 4.88 -77.11 110.18
CA VAL A 204 4.05 -77.64 109.08
C VAL A 204 2.87 -76.71 108.78
N TRP A 205 2.26 -76.09 109.79
CA TRP A 205 1.20 -75.10 109.59
C TRP A 205 1.72 -73.82 108.91
N LEU A 206 2.86 -73.29 109.34
CA LEU A 206 3.50 -72.14 108.70
C LEU A 206 3.92 -72.46 107.25
N PHE A 207 4.50 -73.62 107.00
CA PHE A 207 4.86 -74.05 105.65
C PHE A 207 3.62 -74.35 104.79
N SER A 208 2.51 -74.85 105.35
CA SER A 208 1.25 -74.97 104.60
C SER A 208 0.73 -73.58 104.21
N GLY A 209 0.60 -72.66 105.17
CA GLY A 209 0.16 -71.29 104.89
C GLY A 209 1.05 -70.56 103.88
N GLN A 210 2.36 -70.80 103.88
CA GLN A 210 3.27 -70.30 102.85
C GLN A 210 3.03 -70.96 101.48
N ASN A 211 2.85 -72.29 101.41
CA ASN A 211 2.54 -72.99 100.15
C ASN A 211 1.17 -72.57 99.58
N ASP A 212 0.17 -72.37 100.43
CA ASP A 212 -1.17 -71.94 100.03
C ASP A 212 -1.16 -70.46 99.59
N GLN A 213 -0.37 -69.60 100.24
CA GLN A 213 -0.15 -68.22 99.76
C GLN A 213 0.62 -68.17 98.43
N LEU A 214 1.61 -69.06 98.22
CA LEU A 214 2.34 -69.19 96.96
C LEU A 214 1.46 -69.73 95.82
N ARG A 215 0.48 -70.59 96.13
CA ARG A 215 -0.55 -71.03 95.17
C ARG A 215 -1.46 -69.88 94.75
N VAL A 216 -1.99 -69.10 95.69
CA VAL A 216 -2.79 -67.91 95.35
C VAL A 216 -2.00 -66.92 94.49
N GLN A 217 -0.71 -66.72 94.78
CA GLN A 217 0.17 -65.89 93.95
C GLN A 217 0.44 -66.49 92.56
N LEU A 218 0.49 -67.82 92.43
CA LEU A 218 0.55 -68.50 91.13
C LEU A 218 -0.75 -68.27 90.34
N ASP A 219 -1.91 -68.51 90.96
CA ASP A 219 -3.23 -68.33 90.35
C ASP A 219 -3.45 -66.88 89.88
N GLU A 220 -3.03 -65.89 90.69
CA GLU A 220 -3.04 -64.46 90.34
C GLU A 220 -2.13 -64.14 89.14
N LEU A 221 -0.92 -64.71 89.09
CA LEU A 221 0.01 -64.53 87.98
C LEU A 221 -0.46 -65.24 86.70
N GLU A 222 -1.04 -66.42 86.80
CA GLU A 222 -1.64 -67.15 85.67
C GLU A 222 -2.83 -66.38 85.11
N ALA A 223 -3.75 -65.89 85.96
CA ALA A 223 -4.86 -65.04 85.53
C ALA A 223 -4.38 -63.74 84.85
N ALA A 224 -3.33 -63.10 85.39
CA ALA A 224 -2.71 -61.91 84.78
C ALA A 224 -2.05 -62.23 83.42
N LEU A 225 -1.40 -63.40 83.28
CA LEU A 225 -0.81 -63.88 82.03
C LEU A 225 -1.90 -64.19 80.99
N GLU A 226 -2.99 -64.86 81.36
CA GLU A 226 -4.12 -65.06 80.45
C GLU A 226 -4.73 -63.72 80.01
N GLN A 227 -4.91 -62.76 80.92
CA GLN A 227 -5.43 -61.44 80.60
C GLN A 227 -4.48 -60.68 79.66
N LEU A 228 -3.16 -60.82 79.84
CA LEU A 228 -2.16 -60.26 78.94
C LEU A 228 -2.22 -60.91 77.55
N GLN A 229 -2.33 -62.25 77.47
CA GLN A 229 -2.50 -62.97 76.20
C GLN A 229 -3.77 -62.53 75.45
N ARG A 230 -4.92 -62.46 76.14
CA ARG A 230 -6.19 -61.95 75.59
C ARG A 230 -6.03 -60.51 75.04
N ASN A 231 -5.33 -59.64 75.79
CA ASN A 231 -5.05 -58.27 75.38
C ASN A 231 -4.09 -58.17 74.18
N VAL A 232 -3.08 -59.05 74.09
CA VAL A 232 -2.16 -59.13 72.93
C VAL A 232 -2.93 -59.56 71.70
N ILE A 233 -3.68 -60.68 71.77
CA ILE A 233 -4.48 -61.19 70.65
C ILE A 233 -5.50 -60.15 70.16
N SER A 234 -6.13 -59.39 71.07
CA SER A 234 -7.04 -58.30 70.68
C SER A 234 -6.30 -57.17 69.93
N LYS A 235 -5.12 -56.77 70.40
CA LYS A 235 -4.30 -55.74 69.74
C LYS A 235 -3.75 -56.20 68.39
N GLU A 236 -3.33 -57.45 68.27
CA GLU A 236 -2.91 -58.05 66.99
C GLU A 236 -4.06 -58.06 65.97
N ASN A 237 -5.28 -58.43 66.40
CA ASN A 237 -6.46 -58.36 65.54
C ASN A 237 -6.77 -56.92 65.09
N ASP A 238 -6.62 -55.92 65.97
CA ASP A 238 -6.78 -54.51 65.60
C ASP A 238 -5.67 -53.97 64.71
N LEU A 239 -4.43 -54.45 64.86
CA LEU A 239 -3.34 -54.15 63.93
C LEU A 239 -3.61 -54.77 62.55
N VAL A 240 -4.06 -56.02 62.47
CA VAL A 240 -4.47 -56.67 61.20
C VAL A 240 -5.66 -55.96 60.55
N ARG A 241 -6.64 -55.49 61.33
CA ARG A 241 -7.75 -54.65 60.83
C ARG A 241 -7.26 -53.31 60.28
N ARG A 242 -6.29 -52.67 60.94
CA ARG A 242 -5.68 -51.41 60.49
C ARG A 242 -4.83 -51.60 59.24
N GLN A 243 -4.01 -52.65 59.18
CA GLN A 243 -3.23 -52.99 57.99
C GLN A 243 -4.16 -53.20 56.79
N ARG A 244 -5.20 -54.05 56.92
CA ARG A 244 -6.23 -54.24 55.88
C ARG A 244 -7.01 -52.97 55.50
N LYS A 245 -6.95 -51.89 56.29
CA LYS A 245 -7.48 -50.57 55.91
C LYS A 245 -6.42 -49.74 55.18
N ILE A 246 -5.17 -49.80 55.60
CA ILE A 246 -4.01 -49.21 54.92
C ILE A 246 -3.90 -49.81 53.51
N ASP A 247 -3.82 -51.14 53.37
CA ASP A 247 -3.71 -51.84 52.08
C ASP A 247 -4.80 -51.41 51.07
N ARG A 248 -6.02 -51.12 51.57
CA ARG A 248 -7.15 -50.64 50.75
C ARG A 248 -7.00 -49.18 50.34
N LEU A 249 -6.58 -48.32 51.27
CA LEU A 249 -6.35 -46.90 50.99
C LEU A 249 -5.14 -46.70 50.07
N GLU A 250 -4.11 -47.53 50.19
CA GLU A 250 -2.98 -47.56 49.26
C GLU A 250 -3.43 -48.00 47.86
N ALA A 251 -4.22 -49.07 47.74
CA ALA A 251 -4.81 -49.47 46.45
C ALA A 251 -5.78 -48.42 45.87
N GLU A 252 -6.50 -47.68 46.71
CA GLU A 252 -7.36 -46.55 46.30
C GLU A 252 -6.53 -45.35 45.83
N ILE A 253 -5.43 -45.02 46.52
CA ILE A 253 -4.46 -43.99 46.11
C ILE A 253 -3.81 -44.35 44.78
N ASP A 254 -3.35 -45.60 44.60
CA ASP A 254 -2.80 -46.09 43.33
C ASP A 254 -3.83 -45.98 42.20
N ALA A 255 -5.08 -46.40 42.43
CA ALA A 255 -6.15 -46.30 41.46
C ALA A 255 -6.47 -44.83 41.10
N LEU A 256 -6.48 -43.93 42.08
CA LEU A 256 -6.66 -42.49 41.88
C LEU A 256 -5.46 -41.86 41.16
N GLN A 257 -4.24 -42.31 41.41
CA GLN A 257 -3.02 -41.84 40.75
C GLN A 257 -2.91 -42.32 39.29
N VAL A 258 -3.37 -43.55 39.00
CA VAL A 258 -3.58 -44.04 37.62
C VAL A 258 -4.70 -43.26 36.94
N SER A 259 -5.83 -43.02 37.62
CA SER A 259 -6.94 -42.22 37.06
C SER A 259 -6.51 -40.78 36.77
N ARG A 260 -5.73 -40.16 37.66
CA ARG A 260 -5.16 -38.82 37.49
C ARG A 260 -4.18 -38.76 36.33
N SER A 261 -3.22 -39.69 36.23
CA SER A 261 -2.27 -39.69 35.11
C SER A 261 -2.94 -39.98 33.77
N GLN A 262 -4.03 -40.77 33.74
CA GLN A 262 -4.90 -40.88 32.56
C GLN A 262 -5.65 -39.58 32.25
N ALA A 263 -6.13 -38.85 33.26
CA ALA A 263 -6.78 -37.54 33.07
C ALA A 263 -5.81 -36.50 32.51
N GLU A 264 -4.62 -36.36 33.10
CA GLU A 264 -3.54 -35.49 32.60
C GLU A 264 -3.09 -35.90 31.18
N GLY A 265 -3.14 -37.20 30.84
CA GLY A 265 -2.90 -37.70 29.49
C GLY A 265 -3.98 -37.32 28.48
N ARG A 266 -5.26 -37.36 28.89
CA ARG A 266 -6.41 -36.91 28.08
C ARG A 266 -6.42 -35.38 27.91
N GLU A 267 -6.04 -34.64 28.95
CA GLU A 267 -5.89 -33.19 28.94
C GLU A 267 -4.82 -32.77 27.93
N LYS A 268 -3.60 -33.33 28.01
CA LYS A 268 -2.53 -33.09 27.03
C LYS A 268 -2.92 -33.49 25.60
N ALA A 269 -3.67 -34.60 25.43
CA ALA A 269 -4.21 -34.97 24.12
C ALA A 269 -5.26 -33.96 23.62
N MET A 270 -6.06 -33.37 24.52
CA MET A 270 -7.02 -32.32 24.21
C MET A 270 -6.33 -31.00 23.86
N GLU A 271 -5.29 -30.59 24.59
CA GLU A 271 -4.44 -29.42 24.27
C GLU A 271 -3.76 -29.56 22.90
N ILE A 272 -3.26 -30.76 22.59
CA ILE A 272 -2.69 -31.06 21.27
C ILE A 272 -3.77 -31.01 20.19
N ALA A 273 -4.99 -31.49 20.46
CA ALA A 273 -6.10 -31.41 19.52
C ALA A 273 -6.61 -29.97 19.33
N THR A 274 -6.73 -29.16 20.39
CA THR A 274 -7.17 -27.76 20.28
C THR A 274 -6.12 -26.91 19.56
N THR A 275 -4.83 -27.05 19.89
CA THR A 275 -3.76 -26.33 19.17
C THR A 275 -3.54 -26.81 17.74
N GLN A 276 -3.92 -28.04 17.39
CA GLN A 276 -4.00 -28.49 16.00
C GLN A 276 -5.22 -27.90 15.28
N ASN A 277 -6.39 -27.90 15.91
CA ASN A 277 -7.60 -27.28 15.35
C ASN A 277 -7.45 -25.76 15.17
N GLU A 278 -6.78 -25.07 16.10
CA GLU A 278 -6.45 -23.66 16.00
C GLU A 278 -5.53 -23.37 14.80
N LYS A 279 -4.50 -24.20 14.58
CA LYS A 279 -3.61 -24.10 13.41
C LYS A 279 -4.33 -24.42 12.10
N LEU A 280 -5.27 -25.36 12.11
CA LEU A 280 -6.14 -25.63 10.96
C LEU A 280 -7.08 -24.46 10.68
N LEU A 281 -7.64 -23.82 11.70
CA LEU A 281 -8.47 -22.62 11.55
C LEU A 281 -7.64 -21.45 11.00
N GLN A 282 -6.47 -21.17 11.55
CA GLN A 282 -5.55 -20.14 11.04
C GLN A 282 -5.13 -20.42 9.58
N ALA A 283 -4.92 -21.68 9.20
CA ALA A 283 -4.63 -22.07 7.83
C ALA A 283 -5.84 -21.92 6.89
N LEU A 284 -7.05 -22.20 7.38
CA LEU A 284 -8.30 -21.98 6.64
C LEU A 284 -8.57 -20.48 6.44
N GLU A 285 -8.49 -19.65 7.48
CA GLU A 285 -8.63 -18.20 7.34
C GLU A 285 -7.57 -17.61 6.39
N ALA A 286 -6.34 -18.11 6.44
CA ALA A 286 -5.29 -17.71 5.50
C ALA A 286 -5.62 -18.15 4.06
N GLN A 287 -6.20 -19.34 3.88
CA GLN A 287 -6.68 -19.79 2.57
C GLN A 287 -7.89 -18.99 2.08
N GLU A 288 -8.79 -18.56 2.96
CA GLU A 288 -9.93 -17.71 2.65
C GLU A 288 -9.48 -16.31 2.21
N ARG A 289 -8.59 -15.66 2.98
CA ARG A 289 -7.97 -14.37 2.59
C ARG A 289 -7.25 -14.47 1.24
N ASN A 290 -6.47 -15.53 1.02
CA ASN A 290 -5.84 -15.79 -0.28
C ASN A 290 -6.86 -16.00 -1.41
N ALA A 291 -8.00 -16.64 -1.13
CA ALA A 291 -9.08 -16.84 -2.10
C ALA A 291 -9.85 -15.55 -2.39
N GLU A 292 -9.98 -14.64 -1.41
CA GLU A 292 -10.53 -13.30 -1.58
C GLU A 292 -9.60 -12.40 -2.39
N GLU A 293 -8.29 -12.41 -2.12
CA GLU A 293 -7.28 -11.75 -2.96
C GLU A 293 -7.25 -12.28 -4.40
N LEU A 294 -7.46 -13.59 -4.60
CA LEU A 294 -7.53 -14.17 -5.94
C LEU A 294 -8.85 -13.85 -6.64
N LYS A 295 -9.96 -13.67 -5.91
CA LYS A 295 -11.23 -13.17 -6.47
C LYS A 295 -11.11 -11.72 -6.90
N SER A 296 -10.61 -10.82 -6.05
CA SER A 296 -10.50 -9.39 -6.42
C SER A 296 -9.60 -9.19 -7.63
N ARG A 297 -8.44 -9.85 -7.68
CA ARG A 297 -7.55 -9.84 -8.86
C ARG A 297 -8.19 -10.44 -10.11
N LEU A 298 -9.09 -11.42 -9.96
CA LEU A 298 -9.84 -11.99 -11.07
C LEU A 298 -10.91 -11.01 -11.57
N GLU A 299 -11.67 -10.38 -10.66
CA GLU A 299 -12.63 -9.33 -11.02
C GLU A 299 -11.94 -8.13 -11.69
N ASP A 300 -10.78 -7.71 -11.19
CA ASP A 300 -9.97 -6.63 -11.81
C ASP A 300 -9.48 -7.03 -13.21
N SER A 301 -9.00 -8.27 -13.39
CA SER A 301 -8.62 -8.77 -14.71
C SER A 301 -9.81 -8.96 -15.65
N GLU A 302 -11.00 -9.29 -15.13
CA GLU A 302 -12.25 -9.33 -15.89
C GLU A 302 -12.69 -7.90 -16.29
N ARG A 303 -12.61 -6.91 -15.39
CA ARG A 303 -12.85 -5.48 -15.69
C ARG A 303 -11.88 -4.98 -16.77
N GLU A 304 -10.59 -5.28 -16.67
CA GLU A 304 -9.59 -4.97 -17.71
C GLU A 304 -9.93 -5.66 -19.04
N CYS A 305 -10.29 -6.96 -19.01
CA CYS A 305 -10.71 -7.69 -20.21
C CYS A 305 -11.98 -7.10 -20.83
N GLU A 306 -12.94 -6.63 -20.04
CA GLU A 306 -14.16 -5.97 -20.53
C GLU A 306 -13.90 -4.57 -21.07
N GLN A 307 -13.03 -3.78 -20.44
CA GLN A 307 -12.55 -2.50 -20.97
C GLN A 307 -11.78 -2.69 -22.28
N LEU A 308 -10.92 -3.70 -22.38
CA LEU A 308 -10.20 -4.05 -23.62
C LEU A 308 -11.15 -4.58 -24.70
N ARG A 309 -12.19 -5.36 -24.35
CA ARG A 309 -13.23 -5.80 -25.29
C ARG A 309 -14.13 -4.64 -25.74
N GLY A 310 -14.45 -3.70 -24.86
CA GLY A 310 -15.20 -2.47 -25.16
C GLY A 310 -14.39 -1.59 -26.11
N SER A 311 -13.16 -1.28 -25.73
CA SER A 311 -12.18 -0.58 -26.57
C SER A 311 -12.01 -1.28 -27.91
N HIS A 312 -11.87 -2.61 -27.95
CA HIS A 312 -11.77 -3.35 -29.21
C HIS A 312 -13.05 -3.29 -30.04
N ARG A 313 -14.24 -3.27 -29.44
CA ARG A 313 -15.54 -3.12 -30.14
C ARG A 313 -15.72 -1.74 -30.74
N GLU A 314 -15.37 -0.67 -30.01
CA GLU A 314 -15.23 0.67 -30.59
C GLU A 314 -14.19 0.65 -31.71
N HIS A 315 -13.07 -0.04 -31.48
CA HIS A 315 -12.05 -0.34 -32.48
C HIS A 315 -12.47 -1.41 -33.52
N ILE A 316 -13.78 -1.71 -33.65
CA ILE A 316 -14.42 -2.24 -34.87
C ILE A 316 -15.47 -1.27 -35.42
N ALA A 317 -16.22 -0.56 -34.56
CA ALA A 317 -17.24 0.41 -34.97
C ALA A 317 -16.65 1.51 -35.86
N ARG A 318 -15.68 2.30 -35.34
CA ARG A 318 -15.05 3.38 -36.14
C ARG A 318 -14.25 2.82 -37.36
N SER A 319 -13.88 1.52 -37.33
CA SER A 319 -13.59 0.59 -38.47
C SER A 319 -14.56 0.68 -39.63
N ALA A 320 -15.72 0.03 -39.48
CA ALA A 320 -16.70 -0.06 -40.54
C ALA A 320 -17.18 1.33 -40.99
N GLU A 321 -17.24 2.28 -40.05
CA GLU A 321 -17.49 3.69 -40.32
C GLU A 321 -16.37 4.32 -41.21
N SER A 322 -15.07 4.09 -40.95
CA SER A 322 -13.96 4.51 -41.86
C SER A 322 -14.21 4.05 -43.30
N GLU A 323 -14.54 2.76 -43.42
CA GLU A 323 -14.67 2.08 -44.70
C GLU A 323 -15.90 2.60 -45.44
N VAL A 324 -17.01 2.88 -44.73
CA VAL A 324 -18.20 3.55 -45.28
C VAL A 324 -17.89 4.99 -45.72
N GLU A 325 -17.14 5.78 -44.95
CA GLU A 325 -16.73 7.13 -45.39
C GLU A 325 -15.85 7.08 -46.64
N VAL A 326 -14.87 6.17 -46.68
CA VAL A 326 -13.97 6.00 -47.82
C VAL A 326 -14.76 5.53 -49.04
N LEU A 327 -15.63 4.53 -48.91
CA LEU A 327 -16.50 4.04 -49.98
C LEU A 327 -17.48 5.11 -50.49
N HIS A 328 -17.96 6.00 -49.62
CA HIS A 328 -18.78 7.14 -50.04
C HIS A 328 -17.96 8.16 -50.83
N ARG A 329 -16.72 8.46 -50.41
CA ARG A 329 -15.80 9.35 -51.14
C ARG A 329 -15.36 8.77 -52.49
N THR A 330 -15.01 7.48 -52.56
CA THR A 330 -14.62 6.83 -53.83
C THR A 330 -15.80 6.81 -54.79
N ARG A 331 -16.99 6.42 -54.33
CA ARG A 331 -18.21 6.48 -55.14
C ARG A 331 -18.51 7.89 -55.65
N GLN A 332 -18.38 8.92 -54.80
CA GLN A 332 -18.59 10.30 -55.26
C GLN A 332 -17.51 10.75 -56.26
N ALA A 333 -16.27 10.24 -56.14
CA ALA A 333 -15.21 10.49 -57.12
C ALA A 333 -15.44 9.73 -58.44
N GLU A 334 -15.97 8.52 -58.41
CA GLU A 334 -16.41 7.74 -59.58
C GLU A 334 -17.59 8.41 -60.28
N GLU A 335 -18.59 8.88 -59.54
CA GLU A 335 -19.72 9.64 -60.07
C GLU A 335 -19.23 10.93 -60.77
N LYS A 336 -18.30 11.69 -60.16
CA LYS A 336 -17.62 12.84 -60.80
C LYS A 336 -16.79 12.46 -62.03
N ALA A 337 -16.04 11.36 -61.98
CA ALA A 337 -15.27 10.87 -63.12
C ALA A 337 -16.18 10.44 -64.29
N SER A 338 -17.36 9.87 -63.99
CA SER A 338 -18.38 9.53 -64.98
C SER A 338 -18.97 10.79 -65.64
N ALA A 339 -19.22 11.85 -64.85
CA ALA A 339 -19.66 13.15 -65.37
C ALA A 339 -18.59 13.81 -66.24
N VAL A 340 -17.33 13.84 -65.79
CA VAL A 340 -16.19 14.38 -66.57
C VAL A 340 -15.97 13.60 -67.86
N THR A 341 -16.03 12.26 -67.84
CA THR A 341 -15.88 11.46 -69.06
C THR A 341 -17.05 11.67 -70.03
N ALA A 342 -18.30 11.75 -69.54
CA ALA A 342 -19.45 12.10 -70.37
C ALA A 342 -19.34 13.51 -70.98
N LEU A 343 -18.84 14.50 -70.24
CA LEU A 343 -18.55 15.84 -70.76
C LEU A 343 -17.43 15.83 -71.80
N GLN A 344 -16.34 15.09 -71.56
CA GLN A 344 -15.29 14.91 -72.57
C GLN A 344 -15.81 14.21 -73.82
N GLU A 345 -16.74 13.26 -73.72
CA GLU A 345 -17.36 12.67 -74.90
C GLU A 345 -18.25 13.66 -75.66
N LYS A 346 -19.03 14.51 -74.97
CA LYS A 346 -19.81 15.59 -75.61
C LYS A 346 -18.88 16.52 -76.38
N LEU A 347 -17.81 17.01 -75.75
CA LEU A 347 -16.79 17.84 -76.39
C LEU A 347 -16.11 17.12 -77.57
N ARG A 348 -15.88 15.79 -77.49
CA ARG A 348 -15.37 14.99 -78.61
C ARG A 348 -16.40 14.84 -79.75
N ARG A 349 -17.70 14.78 -79.46
CA ARG A 349 -18.78 14.78 -80.46
C ARG A 349 -18.89 16.14 -81.15
N GLU A 350 -18.89 17.23 -80.38
CA GLU A 350 -18.90 18.62 -80.87
C GLU A 350 -17.68 18.91 -81.75
N ARG A 351 -16.47 18.56 -81.31
CA ARG A 351 -15.25 18.71 -82.13
C ARG A 351 -15.30 17.92 -83.44
N ARG A 352 -15.89 16.72 -83.44
CA ARG A 352 -16.11 15.94 -84.67
C ARG A 352 -17.15 16.59 -85.59
N ALA A 353 -18.22 17.16 -85.04
CA ALA A 353 -19.23 17.88 -85.80
C ALA A 353 -18.63 19.13 -86.45
N LEU A 354 -17.96 19.98 -85.68
CA LEU A 354 -17.26 21.17 -86.19
C LEU A 354 -16.16 20.83 -87.21
N GLN A 355 -15.44 19.71 -87.02
CA GLN A 355 -14.45 19.24 -88.00
C GLN A 355 -15.11 18.70 -89.28
N ALA A 356 -16.28 18.06 -89.19
CA ALA A 356 -17.06 17.64 -90.35
C ALA A 356 -17.63 18.85 -91.10
N GLU A 357 -18.21 19.82 -90.40
CA GLU A 357 -18.67 21.10 -90.95
C GLU A 357 -17.54 21.84 -91.66
N LEU A 358 -16.38 22.01 -91.00
CA LEU A 358 -15.18 22.60 -91.60
C LEU A 358 -14.72 21.84 -92.84
N SER A 359 -14.74 20.51 -92.84
CA SER A 359 -14.39 19.71 -94.01
C SER A 359 -15.40 19.88 -95.16
N SER A 360 -16.69 19.99 -94.86
CA SER A 360 -17.74 20.24 -95.85
C SER A 360 -17.65 21.66 -96.43
N SER A 361 -17.30 22.65 -95.59
CA SER A 361 -17.03 24.02 -96.02
C SER A 361 -15.79 24.10 -96.89
N HIS A 362 -14.71 23.40 -96.56
CA HIS A 362 -13.53 23.30 -97.42
C HIS A 362 -13.84 22.63 -98.76
N LEU A 363 -14.64 21.56 -98.77
CA LEU A 363 -15.08 20.91 -100.01
C LEU A 363 -15.95 21.84 -100.86
N ASN A 364 -16.87 22.59 -100.25
CA ASN A 364 -17.68 23.59 -100.95
C ASN A 364 -16.80 24.70 -101.55
N TYR A 365 -15.85 25.27 -100.79
CA TYR A 365 -14.92 26.25 -101.33
C TYR A 365 -14.00 25.66 -102.42
N GLN A 366 -13.61 24.38 -102.33
CA GLN A 366 -12.89 23.70 -103.41
C GLN A 366 -13.74 23.60 -104.67
N MET A 367 -15.00 23.18 -104.58
CA MET A 367 -15.93 23.15 -105.72
C MET A 367 -16.21 24.55 -106.29
N GLU A 368 -16.28 25.60 -105.46
CA GLU A 368 -16.40 26.99 -105.91
C GLU A 368 -15.13 27.48 -106.63
N ILE A 369 -13.95 27.14 -106.12
CA ILE A 369 -12.67 27.44 -106.76
C ILE A 369 -12.55 26.68 -108.10
N GLU A 370 -12.88 25.40 -108.16
CA GLU A 370 -12.91 24.61 -109.40
C GLU A 370 -13.92 25.17 -110.40
N LYS A 371 -15.11 25.59 -109.94
CA LYS A 371 -16.09 26.29 -110.77
C LYS A 371 -15.53 27.58 -111.33
N VAL A 372 -14.96 28.46 -110.50
CA VAL A 372 -14.36 29.74 -110.94
C VAL A 372 -13.17 29.51 -111.87
N GLN A 373 -12.35 28.47 -111.65
CA GLN A 373 -11.30 28.06 -112.57
C GLN A 373 -11.87 27.55 -113.91
N SER A 374 -12.95 26.77 -113.89
CA SER A 374 -13.63 26.33 -115.12
C SER A 374 -14.24 27.51 -115.88
N GLU A 375 -14.83 28.48 -115.18
CA GLU A 375 -15.30 29.73 -115.77
C GLU A 375 -14.14 30.56 -116.35
N LEU A 376 -13.00 30.62 -115.67
CA LEU A 376 -11.80 31.31 -116.16
C LEU A 376 -11.23 30.62 -117.41
N VAL A 377 -11.19 29.29 -117.44
CA VAL A 377 -10.80 28.51 -118.64
C VAL A 377 -11.80 28.73 -119.77
N MET A 378 -13.10 28.76 -119.50
CA MET A 378 -14.13 29.06 -120.50
C MET A 378 -14.04 30.51 -121.00
N ARG A 379 -13.75 31.49 -120.12
CA ARG A 379 -13.50 32.89 -120.50
C ARG A 379 -12.23 33.02 -121.34
N ARG A 380 -11.14 32.34 -120.98
CA ARG A 380 -9.87 32.32 -121.72
C ARG A 380 -10.01 31.62 -123.08
N ASN A 381 -10.71 30.48 -123.14
CA ASN A 381 -10.97 29.79 -124.40
C ASN A 381 -11.88 30.63 -125.29
N LYS A 382 -12.92 31.27 -124.74
CA LYS A 382 -13.76 32.23 -125.48
C LYS A 382 -12.98 33.49 -125.90
N GLN A 383 -11.97 33.91 -125.14
CA GLN A 383 -11.02 34.95 -125.55
C GLN A 383 -10.16 34.47 -126.72
N TYR A 384 -9.64 33.24 -126.70
CA TYR A 384 -8.95 32.65 -127.86
C TYR A 384 -9.88 32.49 -129.07
N ASP A 385 -11.14 32.10 -128.89
CA ASP A 385 -12.15 32.08 -129.98
C ASP A 385 -12.39 33.49 -130.56
N LEU A 386 -12.36 34.53 -129.72
CA LEU A 386 -12.48 35.93 -130.13
C LEU A 386 -11.19 36.44 -130.78
N THR A 387 -10.01 36.01 -130.34
CA THR A 387 -8.74 36.29 -131.00
C THR A 387 -8.64 35.58 -132.34
N LEU A 388 -9.11 34.33 -132.45
CA LEU A 388 -9.19 33.59 -133.72
C LEU A 388 -10.20 34.24 -134.67
N LYS A 389 -11.35 34.71 -134.16
CA LYS A 389 -12.31 35.50 -134.95
C LYS A 389 -11.79 36.89 -135.31
N LEU A 390 -10.95 37.50 -134.48
CA LEU A 390 -10.22 38.71 -134.84
C LEU A 390 -9.19 38.41 -135.93
N GLN A 391 -8.45 37.30 -135.86
CA GLN A 391 -7.54 36.87 -136.91
C GLN A 391 -8.27 36.49 -138.21
N ASP A 392 -9.45 35.89 -138.15
CA ASP A 392 -10.33 35.68 -139.32
C ASP A 392 -10.82 37.01 -139.89
N VAL A 393 -11.15 37.99 -139.04
CA VAL A 393 -11.59 39.33 -139.44
C VAL A 393 -10.42 40.18 -139.93
N GLU A 394 -9.21 40.00 -139.40
CA GLU A 394 -7.96 40.62 -139.83
C GLU A 394 -7.47 40.00 -141.14
N ALA A 395 -7.58 38.68 -141.31
CA ALA A 395 -7.34 38.00 -142.58
C ALA A 395 -8.37 38.43 -143.64
N ARG A 396 -9.66 38.51 -143.30
CA ARG A 396 -10.68 39.10 -144.18
C ARG A 396 -10.49 40.59 -144.39
N LEU A 397 -9.91 41.32 -143.44
CA LEU A 397 -9.56 42.73 -143.58
C LEU A 397 -8.34 42.87 -144.49
N HIS A 398 -7.36 41.99 -144.41
CA HIS A 398 -6.23 41.91 -145.33
C HIS A 398 -6.72 41.51 -146.72
N GLU A 399 -7.50 40.45 -146.91
CA GLU A 399 -8.13 40.18 -148.21
C GLU A 399 -9.06 41.31 -148.67
N ALA A 400 -9.72 42.05 -147.76
CA ALA A 400 -10.54 43.20 -148.10
C ALA A 400 -9.70 44.46 -148.35
N ILE A 401 -8.47 44.51 -147.87
CA ILE A 401 -7.43 45.49 -148.16
C ILE A 401 -6.79 45.15 -149.50
N ASP A 402 -6.41 43.90 -149.78
CA ASP A 402 -5.95 43.41 -151.08
C ASP A 402 -7.04 43.56 -152.14
N ARG A 403 -8.32 43.33 -151.80
CA ARG A 403 -9.47 43.63 -152.68
C ARG A 403 -9.75 45.12 -152.78
N ARG A 404 -9.55 45.90 -151.71
CA ARG A 404 -9.60 47.35 -151.76
C ARG A 404 -8.43 47.92 -152.52
N GLU A 405 -7.27 47.25 -152.58
CA GLU A 405 -6.02 47.75 -153.13
C GLU A 405 -5.89 47.35 -154.58
N SER A 406 -6.28 46.13 -154.95
CA SER A 406 -6.60 45.81 -156.34
C SER A 406 -7.84 46.57 -156.85
N ALA A 407 -8.80 46.91 -155.98
CA ALA A 407 -9.81 47.93 -156.27
C ALA A 407 -9.35 49.36 -155.92
N GLU A 408 -8.09 49.58 -155.50
CA GLU A 408 -7.38 50.88 -155.42
C GLU A 408 -6.30 50.95 -156.51
N GLU A 409 -6.38 50.05 -157.49
CA GLU A 409 -5.59 50.01 -158.71
C GLU A 409 -6.55 50.03 -159.91
N GLN A 410 -7.64 49.22 -159.87
CA GLN A 410 -8.73 49.25 -160.86
C GLN A 410 -9.49 50.57 -160.89
N LEU A 411 -9.95 50.98 -159.72
CA LEU A 411 -10.29 52.34 -159.37
C LEU A 411 -8.93 52.68 -158.72
N LEU A 412 -8.00 53.54 -159.20
CA LEU A 412 -6.92 53.91 -158.24
C LEU A 412 -7.67 54.61 -157.11
N ALA A 413 -8.03 53.91 -155.93
CA ALA A 413 -9.26 54.06 -154.88
C ALA A 413 -10.12 53.17 -153.37
N ALA A 414 -10.10 52.92 -151.65
CA ALA A 414 -10.80 52.24 -149.84
C ALA A 414 -10.60 52.01 -147.70
N GLN A 415 -10.97 51.12 -146.25
CA GLN A 415 -10.91 50.90 -144.22
C GLN A 415 -11.23 49.75 -142.42
N CYS A 416 -11.20 49.67 -140.70
CA CYS A 416 -11.18 48.64 -138.91
C CYS A 416 -11.78 48.35 -136.86
N ARG A 417 -11.48 47.66 -135.29
CA ARG A 417 -12.07 47.19 -133.37
C ARG A 417 -11.65 46.54 -131.35
N MET A 418 -12.20 45.82 -129.87
CA MET A 418 -12.01 45.48 -127.86
C MET A 418 -12.47 44.37 -126.07
N GLN A 419 -12.38 44.24 -124.33
CA GLN A 419 -12.76 43.22 -122.59
C GLN A 419 -12.69 43.03 -120.44
N GLU A 420 -12.90 42.04 -119.02
CA GLU A 420 -13.11 41.81 -116.99
C GLU A 420 -13.03 40.63 -115.18
N LEU A 421 -13.33 40.51 -113.47
CA LEU A 421 -13.08 39.66 -111.60
C LEU A 421 -13.79 39.02 -109.66
N GLU A 422 -13.42 38.48 -108.03
CA GLU A 422 -14.05 37.91 -106.15
C GLU A 422 -13.83 37.18 -104.08
N ARG A 423 -14.12 36.44 -102.50
CA ARG A 423 -13.86 36.06 -100.49
C ARG A 423 -14.36 34.94 -98.68
N VAL A 424 -14.14 34.67 -96.96
CA VAL A 424 -14.59 33.65 -95.22
C VAL A 424 -14.39 33.34 -93.07
N LEU A 425 -14.63 32.32 -91.67
CA LEU A 425 -14.84 32.00 -89.63
C LEU A 425 -14.50 30.97 -87.73
N GLN A 426 -15.08 30.43 -86.18
CA GLN A 426 -14.84 29.92 -84.17
C GLN A 426 -15.16 28.65 -82.43
N ASP A 427 -15.13 28.44 -80.69
CA ASP A 427 -15.12 27.28 -78.96
C ASP A 427 -15.65 26.95 -76.87
N SER A 428 -15.37 26.10 -75.38
CA SER A 428 -15.94 25.41 -73.51
C SER A 428 -15.56 24.91 -71.42
N LEU A 429 -16.06 24.08 -69.96
CA LEU A 429 -15.98 23.76 -67.92
C LEU A 429 -16.25 22.50 -66.17
N GLU A 430 -16.16 22.30 -64.43
CA GLU A 430 -16.33 21.15 -62.71
C GLU A 430 -16.40 20.96 -60.55
N TRP A 431 -16.64 19.97 -59.13
CA TRP A 431 -16.60 19.67 -57.10
C TRP A 431 -17.09 18.57 -55.29
N LYS A 432 -16.73 18.14 -53.63
CA LYS A 432 -17.20 17.47 -51.72
C LYS A 432 -17.08 16.09 -50.07
N LYS A 433 -17.17 15.47 -48.43
CA LYS A 433 -17.34 15.09 -46.47
C LYS A 433 -16.26 14.22 -45.39
N GLN A 434 -16.16 14.29 -43.95
CA GLN A 434 -15.18 13.86 -42.75
C GLN A 434 -15.58 13.20 -41.30
N LEU A 435 -14.90 12.14 -40.72
CA LEU A 435 -14.54 11.83 -39.25
C LEU A 435 -13.92 10.41 -38.99
N GLU A 436 -14.36 9.37 -39.69
CA GLU A 436 -14.34 7.99 -39.17
C GLU A 436 -13.05 7.21 -39.50
N ALA A 437 -12.11 7.79 -40.25
CA ALA A 437 -10.95 7.19 -40.92
C ALA A 437 -9.82 6.57 -40.04
N GLU A 438 -9.94 6.57 -38.71
CA GLU A 438 -8.76 6.64 -37.81
C GLU A 438 -8.50 5.37 -36.96
N LEU A 439 -9.00 4.20 -37.39
CA LEU A 439 -9.36 3.17 -36.44
C LEU A 439 -8.81 1.75 -36.72
N ALA A 440 -8.87 1.26 -37.96
CA ALA A 440 -8.40 -0.09 -38.32
C ALA A 440 -6.92 -0.34 -37.96
N SER A 441 -6.11 0.71 -37.99
CA SER A 441 -4.67 0.72 -37.76
C SER A 441 -4.22 0.30 -36.35
N GLN A 442 -5.13 0.12 -35.39
CA GLN A 442 -4.79 -0.30 -34.02
C GLN A 442 -5.02 -1.79 -33.70
N LYS A 443 -5.51 -2.61 -34.65
CA LYS A 443 -5.77 -4.04 -34.35
C LYS A 443 -4.52 -4.93 -34.35
N ASP A 444 -3.64 -4.77 -35.33
CA ASP A 444 -2.58 -5.77 -35.61
C ASP A 444 -1.40 -5.74 -34.61
N SER A 445 -1.29 -4.68 -33.80
CA SER A 445 -0.30 -4.57 -32.72
C SER A 445 -0.62 -5.43 -31.49
N ALA A 446 -1.87 -5.88 -31.32
CA ALA A 446 -2.30 -6.64 -30.15
C ALA A 446 -1.83 -8.12 -30.18
N ALA A 447 -1.71 -8.72 -31.36
CA ALA A 447 -1.48 -10.16 -31.55
C ALA A 447 -0.09 -10.65 -31.07
N ALA A 448 0.88 -9.75 -30.88
CA ALA A 448 2.22 -10.10 -30.39
C ALA A 448 2.30 -10.31 -28.86
N SER A 449 1.20 -10.08 -28.13
CA SER A 449 1.12 -10.16 -26.66
C SER A 449 0.92 -11.58 -26.15
N ASP A 450 0.01 -12.32 -26.79
CA ASP A 450 -0.51 -13.60 -26.28
C ASP A 450 0.52 -14.74 -26.28
N GLU A 451 1.50 -14.70 -27.19
CA GLU A 451 2.47 -15.79 -27.38
C GLU A 451 3.53 -15.89 -26.26
N LYS A 452 3.58 -14.88 -25.37
CA LYS A 452 4.42 -14.87 -24.17
C LYS A 452 3.68 -15.32 -22.90
N LEU A 453 2.40 -15.01 -22.76
CA LEU A 453 1.60 -15.45 -21.60
C LEU A 453 1.32 -16.97 -21.62
N ASN A 454 1.11 -17.56 -22.80
CA ASN A 454 0.81 -18.99 -22.95
C ASN A 454 1.94 -19.94 -22.52
N LYS A 455 3.19 -19.46 -22.32
CA LYS A 455 4.31 -20.31 -21.90
C LYS A 455 4.43 -20.47 -20.38
N LEU A 456 4.06 -19.45 -19.59
CA LEU A 456 4.15 -19.49 -18.12
C LEU A 456 3.00 -20.27 -17.46
N LEU A 457 1.87 -20.47 -18.17
CA LEU A 457 0.66 -21.13 -17.65
C LEU A 457 0.72 -22.69 -17.68
N VAL A 458 1.75 -23.27 -18.30
CA VAL A 458 1.89 -24.73 -18.49
C VAL A 458 2.80 -25.36 -17.43
N GLU A 459 3.80 -24.64 -16.92
CA GLU A 459 4.80 -25.18 -15.99
C GLU A 459 4.27 -25.19 -14.55
N ALA A 460 3.64 -24.10 -14.10
CA ALA A 460 2.98 -24.00 -12.79
C ALA A 460 1.90 -25.06 -12.53
N LYS A 461 1.33 -25.67 -13.58
CA LYS A 461 0.32 -26.74 -13.47
C LYS A 461 0.90 -28.15 -13.31
N ARG A 462 2.22 -28.35 -13.42
CA ARG A 462 2.86 -29.68 -13.27
C ARG A 462 3.39 -29.95 -11.86
N GLU A 463 3.90 -28.96 -11.16
CA GLU A 463 4.54 -29.16 -9.85
C GLU A 463 3.51 -29.39 -8.72
N ILE A 464 2.36 -28.73 -8.79
CA ILE A 464 1.24 -28.89 -7.82
C ILE A 464 0.74 -30.35 -7.76
N ALA A 465 0.76 -31.07 -8.90
CA ALA A 465 0.26 -32.44 -8.99
C ALA A 465 1.20 -33.51 -8.38
N VAL A 466 2.48 -33.18 -8.17
CA VAL A 466 3.48 -34.15 -7.65
C VAL A 466 3.51 -34.14 -6.12
N LEU A 467 3.51 -32.95 -5.50
CA LEU A 467 3.63 -32.79 -4.05
C LEU A 467 2.42 -33.34 -3.28
N GLN A 468 1.23 -33.34 -3.87
CA GLN A 468 0.02 -33.90 -3.25
C GLN A 468 0.06 -35.44 -3.13
N LYS A 469 0.93 -36.15 -3.86
CA LYS A 469 0.89 -37.63 -3.92
C LYS A 469 1.80 -38.34 -2.90
N GLN A 470 2.79 -37.64 -2.34
CA GLN A 470 3.72 -38.23 -1.36
C GLN A 470 3.24 -38.10 0.10
N LEU A 471 2.43 -37.08 0.42
CA LEU A 471 1.83 -36.89 1.76
C LEU A 471 0.85 -38.01 2.17
N GLN A 472 0.31 -38.78 1.22
CA GLN A 472 -0.55 -39.92 1.52
C GLN A 472 0.23 -41.12 2.10
N GLY A 473 1.52 -41.26 1.77
CA GLY A 473 2.35 -42.42 2.15
C GLY A 473 2.72 -42.48 3.64
N MET A 474 2.66 -41.37 4.37
CA MET A 474 2.93 -41.37 5.83
C MET A 474 1.84 -42.08 6.66
N LYS A 475 0.72 -42.49 6.05
CA LYS A 475 -0.38 -43.19 6.74
C LYS A 475 -0.22 -44.72 6.83
N GLU A 476 0.86 -45.27 6.26
CA GLU A 476 1.31 -46.67 6.44
C GLU A 476 2.66 -46.70 7.19
N GLY A 477 2.75 -46.32 8.46
CA GLY A 477 1.70 -46.27 9.46
C GLY A 477 1.59 -47.60 10.21
N LEU A 478 1.96 -47.56 11.49
CA LEU A 478 1.46 -48.43 12.58
C LEU A 478 1.76 -49.94 12.55
N ALA A 479 2.12 -50.55 11.41
CA ALA A 479 2.15 -52.01 11.24
C ALA A 479 3.26 -52.79 12.00
N GLN A 480 4.40 -52.16 12.34
CA GLN A 480 5.58 -52.89 12.88
C GLN A 480 6.02 -52.49 14.30
N LYS A 481 5.32 -51.55 14.98
CA LYS A 481 5.62 -51.22 16.40
C LYS A 481 5.22 -52.33 17.39
N LEU A 482 4.45 -53.33 16.96
CA LEU A 482 3.90 -54.40 17.82
C LEU A 482 4.91 -55.48 18.27
N ALA A 483 6.18 -55.40 17.85
CA ALA A 483 7.12 -56.52 17.94
C ALA A 483 8.17 -56.45 19.08
N GLN A 484 8.32 -55.31 19.78
CA GLN A 484 9.48 -55.09 20.67
C GLN A 484 9.19 -55.12 22.18
N GLU A 485 7.93 -55.00 22.62
CA GLU A 485 7.60 -54.85 24.05
C GLU A 485 7.77 -56.16 24.85
N LYS A 486 7.67 -57.32 24.19
CA LYS A 486 7.52 -58.63 24.86
C LYS A 486 8.80 -59.26 25.43
N GLN A 487 9.94 -58.56 25.39
CA GLN A 487 11.24 -59.12 25.78
C GLN A 487 11.79 -58.59 27.12
N GLN A 488 11.17 -57.56 27.73
CA GLN A 488 11.74 -56.86 28.89
C GLN A 488 11.29 -57.39 30.26
N GLU A 489 10.12 -58.04 30.37
CA GLU A 489 9.52 -58.42 31.66
C GLU A 489 10.29 -59.47 32.49
N LEU A 490 11.05 -60.36 31.84
CA LEU A 490 11.57 -61.56 32.51
C LEU A 490 12.82 -61.32 33.38
N ARG A 491 13.59 -60.25 33.16
CA ARG A 491 14.83 -59.99 33.92
C ARG A 491 14.60 -59.31 35.28
N HIS A 492 13.36 -58.98 35.63
CA HIS A 492 13.08 -58.07 36.75
C HIS A 492 12.80 -58.75 38.10
N ARG A 493 12.74 -60.09 38.16
CA ARG A 493 12.26 -60.84 39.34
C ARG A 493 13.37 -61.31 40.30
N GLU A 494 14.57 -61.60 39.83
CA GLU A 494 15.60 -62.30 40.62
C GLU A 494 16.42 -61.38 41.53
N THR A 495 16.62 -60.11 41.16
CA THR A 495 17.42 -59.14 41.93
C THR A 495 16.76 -58.64 43.22
N LYS A 496 15.51 -59.03 43.49
CA LYS A 496 14.62 -58.34 44.44
C LYS A 496 14.69 -58.83 45.89
N GLN A 497 15.42 -59.91 46.19
CA GLN A 497 15.35 -60.57 47.51
C GLN A 497 16.57 -60.35 48.44
N LEU A 498 17.76 -60.02 47.92
CA LEU A 498 18.97 -59.86 48.74
C LEU A 498 19.14 -58.47 49.39
N LEU A 499 18.31 -57.48 49.03
CA LEU A 499 18.45 -56.09 49.48
C LEU A 499 17.90 -55.85 50.90
N SER A 500 16.82 -56.53 51.30
CA SER A 500 16.02 -56.15 52.47
C SER A 500 16.74 -56.30 53.83
N ALA A 501 17.68 -57.24 53.96
CA ALA A 501 18.42 -57.43 55.20
C ALA A 501 19.38 -56.26 55.53
N GLN A 502 19.90 -55.58 54.51
CA GLN A 502 20.76 -54.41 54.67
C GLN A 502 19.95 -53.12 54.91
N GLU A 503 18.65 -53.14 54.62
CA GLU A 503 17.78 -51.96 54.72
C GLU A 503 17.47 -51.60 56.18
N ALA A 504 17.23 -52.55 57.08
CA ALA A 504 16.80 -52.28 58.46
C ALA A 504 17.82 -51.42 59.25
N LEU A 505 19.10 -51.82 59.29
CA LEU A 505 20.14 -51.04 59.97
C LEU A 505 20.45 -49.73 59.24
N SER A 506 20.22 -49.69 57.92
CA SER A 506 20.27 -48.43 57.18
C SER A 506 19.13 -47.48 57.54
N LEU A 507 17.94 -47.97 57.94
CA LEU A 507 16.74 -47.15 58.10
C LEU A 507 16.81 -46.17 59.27
N GLU A 508 17.38 -46.55 60.41
CA GLU A 508 17.50 -45.64 61.57
C GLU A 508 18.57 -44.56 61.34
N GLN A 509 19.70 -44.93 60.73
CA GLN A 509 20.71 -43.96 60.27
C GLN A 509 20.13 -43.06 59.16
N LYS A 510 19.43 -43.65 58.19
CA LYS A 510 18.65 -42.94 57.17
C LYS A 510 17.63 -42.01 57.82
N GLU A 511 16.97 -42.32 58.92
CA GLU A 511 16.00 -41.41 59.53
C GLU A 511 16.65 -40.15 60.10
N ARG A 512 17.78 -40.29 60.78
CA ARG A 512 18.55 -39.12 61.28
C ARG A 512 19.15 -38.33 60.10
N ILE A 513 19.66 -39.03 59.09
CA ILE A 513 20.11 -38.45 57.83
C ILE A 513 18.95 -37.77 57.11
N HIS A 514 17.74 -38.34 57.03
CA HIS A 514 16.55 -37.80 56.36
C HIS A 514 15.97 -36.58 57.07
N ARG A 515 16.30 -36.33 58.35
CA ARG A 515 15.96 -35.07 59.03
C ARG A 515 16.94 -33.98 58.57
N LEU A 516 18.24 -34.21 58.75
CA LEU A 516 19.30 -33.29 58.27
C LEU A 516 19.26 -33.05 56.75
N VAL A 517 19.01 -34.08 55.95
CA VAL A 517 18.83 -34.03 54.50
C VAL A 517 17.49 -33.42 54.13
N ARG A 518 16.42 -33.46 54.94
CA ARG A 518 15.24 -32.63 54.65
C ARG A 518 15.55 -31.16 54.82
N ASP A 519 16.30 -30.78 55.84
CA ASP A 519 16.60 -29.37 56.10
C ASP A 519 17.69 -28.84 55.17
N VAL A 520 18.72 -29.62 54.88
CA VAL A 520 19.70 -29.35 53.81
C VAL A 520 19.05 -29.44 52.41
N ASN A 521 18.04 -30.27 52.18
CA ASN A 521 17.28 -30.24 50.92
C ASN A 521 16.36 -29.03 50.84
N ARG A 522 15.77 -28.54 51.94
CA ARG A 522 15.03 -27.26 51.94
C ARG A 522 15.97 -26.09 51.65
N GLU A 523 17.13 -26.06 52.29
CA GLU A 523 18.14 -25.01 52.08
C GLU A 523 18.78 -25.09 50.68
N SER A 524 19.01 -26.30 50.14
CA SER A 524 19.51 -26.48 48.77
C SER A 524 18.43 -26.33 47.71
N GLN A 525 17.15 -26.61 47.99
CA GLN A 525 16.02 -26.24 47.14
C GLN A 525 15.82 -24.73 47.11
N ALA A 526 15.97 -24.04 48.25
CA ALA A 526 15.95 -22.57 48.29
C ALA A 526 17.14 -21.96 47.53
N ARG A 527 18.37 -22.49 47.73
CA ARG A 527 19.55 -22.07 46.94
C ARG A 527 19.41 -22.41 45.46
N ALA A 528 18.83 -23.56 45.10
CA ALA A 528 18.60 -23.94 43.72
C ALA A 528 17.52 -23.08 43.08
N ALA A 529 16.44 -22.75 43.79
CA ALA A 529 15.42 -21.81 43.32
C ALA A 529 16.02 -20.43 43.07
N VAL A 530 16.79 -19.87 44.03
CA VAL A 530 17.47 -18.58 43.87
C VAL A 530 18.54 -18.62 42.77
N GLU A 531 19.27 -19.72 42.59
CA GLU A 531 20.24 -19.84 41.49
C GLU A 531 19.53 -20.04 40.14
N ILE A 532 18.38 -20.71 40.08
CA ILE A 532 17.52 -20.85 38.90
C ILE A 532 16.87 -19.50 38.52
N GLU A 533 16.41 -18.73 39.50
CA GLU A 533 15.96 -17.35 39.30
C GLU A 533 17.11 -16.47 38.78
N LYS A 534 18.31 -16.64 39.34
CA LYS A 534 19.53 -15.93 38.94
C LYS A 534 20.07 -16.36 37.56
N THR A 535 19.89 -17.60 37.12
CA THR A 535 20.11 -17.99 35.72
C THR A 535 19.00 -17.43 34.84
N LEU A 536 17.73 -17.59 35.21
CA LEU A 536 16.59 -17.07 34.44
C LEU A 536 16.68 -15.55 34.22
N LEU A 537 17.11 -14.77 35.21
CA LEU A 537 17.34 -13.33 35.09
C LEU A 537 18.56 -12.99 34.21
N LYS A 538 19.62 -13.82 34.22
CA LYS A 538 20.73 -13.69 33.26
C LYS A 538 20.28 -14.02 31.85
N ASP A 539 19.57 -15.14 31.66
CA ASP A 539 19.06 -15.60 30.37
C ASP A 539 18.09 -14.58 29.78
N GLN A 540 17.24 -13.94 30.61
CA GLN A 540 16.41 -12.81 30.21
C GLN A 540 17.24 -11.59 29.80
N LEU A 541 18.29 -11.25 30.55
CA LEU A 541 19.16 -10.10 30.26
C LEU A 541 20.01 -10.33 28.99
N GLU A 542 20.50 -11.56 28.78
CA GLU A 542 21.22 -11.96 27.57
C GLU A 542 20.29 -12.04 26.36
N ALA A 543 19.06 -12.55 26.51
CA ALA A 543 18.05 -12.50 25.46
C ALA A 543 17.66 -11.05 25.10
N LEU A 544 17.57 -10.14 26.08
CA LEU A 544 17.34 -8.71 25.83
C LEU A 544 18.53 -8.04 25.12
N ARG A 545 19.77 -8.41 25.48
CA ARG A 545 20.98 -7.97 24.74
C ARG A 545 20.96 -8.46 23.30
N GLN A 546 20.78 -9.76 23.07
CA GLN A 546 20.69 -10.36 21.73
C GLN A 546 19.55 -9.74 20.89
N GLN A 547 18.40 -9.43 21.52
CA GLN A 547 17.29 -8.74 20.88
C GLN A 547 17.64 -7.27 20.54
N SER A 548 18.38 -6.55 21.39
CA SER A 548 18.88 -5.21 21.06
C SER A 548 19.92 -5.25 19.94
N GLU A 549 20.81 -6.24 19.93
CA GLU A 549 21.83 -6.46 18.90
C GLU A 549 21.22 -6.91 17.57
N SER A 550 20.09 -7.61 17.55
CA SER A 550 19.35 -7.89 16.31
C SER A 550 18.69 -6.62 15.79
N VAL A 551 17.93 -5.90 16.62
CA VAL A 551 17.27 -4.64 16.20
C VAL A 551 18.27 -3.59 15.70
N ILE A 552 19.46 -3.50 16.29
CA ILE A 552 20.55 -2.63 15.80
C ILE A 552 21.08 -3.09 14.44
N ARG A 553 21.25 -4.41 14.21
CA ARG A 553 21.64 -4.95 12.90
C ARG A 553 20.56 -4.71 11.85
N ASP A 554 19.31 -5.04 12.15
CA ASP A 554 18.17 -4.84 11.25
C ASP A 554 18.03 -3.36 10.84
N CYS A 555 18.22 -2.44 11.80
CA CYS A 555 18.23 -1.00 11.55
C CYS A 555 19.42 -0.55 10.67
N MET A 556 20.61 -1.11 10.89
CA MET A 556 21.79 -0.83 10.06
C MET A 556 21.67 -1.41 8.64
N GLU A 557 21.06 -2.59 8.48
CA GLU A 557 20.75 -3.17 7.17
C GLU A 557 19.68 -2.35 6.44
N GLN A 558 18.62 -1.91 7.11
CA GLN A 558 17.63 -0.98 6.55
C GLN A 558 18.27 0.35 6.14
N LYS A 559 19.16 0.92 6.98
CA LYS A 559 19.93 2.12 6.66
C LYS A 559 20.78 1.92 5.41
N GLN A 560 21.47 0.78 5.28
CA GLN A 560 22.27 0.47 4.09
C GLN A 560 21.37 0.31 2.84
N GLN A 561 20.24 -0.39 2.94
CA GLN A 561 19.28 -0.50 1.83
C GLN A 561 18.74 0.87 1.38
N VAL A 562 18.56 1.82 2.28
CA VAL A 562 18.16 3.21 1.95
C VAL A 562 19.30 3.97 1.26
N ILE A 563 20.55 3.79 1.70
CA ILE A 563 21.75 4.35 1.05
C ILE A 563 21.89 3.79 -0.37
N ASP A 564 21.82 2.47 -0.54
CA ASP A 564 21.86 1.78 -1.84
C ASP A 564 20.74 2.27 -2.79
N LYS A 565 19.50 2.36 -2.30
CA LYS A 565 18.36 2.88 -3.08
C LYS A 565 18.60 4.33 -3.50
N ARG A 566 19.11 5.18 -2.60
CA ARG A 566 19.46 6.57 -2.88
C ARG A 566 20.58 6.69 -3.91
N GLN A 567 21.60 5.84 -3.84
CA GLN A 567 22.70 5.82 -4.80
C GLN A 567 22.21 5.40 -6.20
N ARG A 568 21.46 4.30 -6.32
CA ARG A 568 20.87 3.85 -7.60
C ARG A 568 19.92 4.89 -8.22
N LEU A 569 19.22 5.67 -7.39
CA LEU A 569 18.42 6.80 -7.87
C LEU A 569 19.30 7.96 -8.36
N ALA A 570 20.38 8.30 -7.64
CA ALA A 570 21.31 9.33 -8.07
C ALA A 570 22.01 8.97 -9.40
N GLU A 571 22.43 7.71 -9.55
CA GLU A 571 22.98 7.16 -10.80
C GLU A 571 21.99 7.35 -11.96
N LYS A 572 20.74 6.89 -11.81
CA LYS A 572 19.66 7.11 -12.80
C LYS A 572 19.39 8.59 -13.10
N PHE A 573 19.43 9.47 -12.11
CA PHE A 573 19.30 10.91 -12.34
C PHE A 573 20.48 11.46 -13.16
N THR A 574 21.71 10.98 -12.95
CA THR A 574 22.86 11.38 -13.78
C THR A 574 22.78 10.83 -15.20
N GLU A 575 22.30 9.59 -15.40
CA GLU A 575 22.04 9.00 -16.72
C GLU A 575 20.99 9.83 -17.48
N LEU A 576 19.81 10.05 -16.90
CA LEU A 576 18.73 10.84 -17.51
C LEU A 576 19.15 12.30 -17.79
N THR A 577 19.99 12.89 -16.95
CA THR A 577 20.56 14.22 -17.18
C THR A 577 21.53 14.22 -18.37
N ALA A 578 22.37 13.19 -18.50
CA ALA A 578 23.27 13.03 -19.64
C ALA A 578 22.51 12.81 -20.96
N GLU A 579 21.46 12.00 -20.95
CA GLU A 579 20.53 11.79 -22.07
C GLU A 579 19.82 13.09 -22.47
N PHE A 580 19.22 13.81 -21.51
CA PHE A 580 18.60 15.11 -21.76
C PHE A 580 19.57 16.09 -22.43
N HIS A 581 20.80 16.20 -21.92
CA HIS A 581 21.82 17.04 -22.55
C HIS A 581 22.28 16.51 -23.91
N ALA A 582 22.26 15.20 -24.17
CA ALA A 582 22.57 14.64 -25.48
C ALA A 582 21.47 14.95 -26.52
N VAL A 583 20.20 14.77 -26.15
CA VAL A 583 19.03 15.12 -26.98
C VAL A 583 19.04 16.62 -27.30
N GLN A 584 19.22 17.48 -26.29
CA GLN A 584 19.32 18.94 -26.50
C GLN A 584 20.48 19.30 -27.46
N ARG A 585 21.68 18.73 -27.27
CA ARG A 585 22.82 18.98 -28.19
C ARG A 585 22.57 18.46 -29.61
N ALA A 586 21.84 17.37 -29.79
CA ALA A 586 21.44 16.88 -31.12
C ALA A 586 20.41 17.81 -31.77
N LYS A 587 19.46 18.29 -30.98
CA LYS A 587 18.39 19.20 -31.40
C LYS A 587 18.92 20.61 -31.73
N SER A 588 19.81 21.20 -30.94
CA SER A 588 20.47 22.48 -31.29
C SER A 588 21.28 22.38 -32.59
N LYS A 589 21.96 21.24 -32.83
CA LYS A 589 22.63 20.97 -34.13
C LYS A 589 21.63 20.88 -35.29
N LEU A 590 20.42 20.36 -35.05
CA LEU A 590 19.37 20.29 -36.05
C LEU A 590 18.79 21.69 -36.35
N VAL A 591 18.51 22.51 -35.33
CA VAL A 591 18.08 23.91 -35.50
C VAL A 591 19.14 24.72 -36.25
N GLY A 592 20.43 24.55 -35.92
CA GLY A 592 21.55 25.14 -36.66
C GLY A 592 21.56 24.73 -38.14
N LYS A 593 21.47 23.42 -38.43
CA LYS A 593 21.37 22.90 -39.81
C LYS A 593 20.16 23.44 -40.57
N PHE A 594 19.00 23.57 -39.91
CA PHE A 594 17.82 24.18 -40.53
C PHE A 594 18.08 25.65 -40.88
N ALA A 595 18.65 26.44 -39.97
CA ALA A 595 18.98 27.84 -40.24
C ALA A 595 20.04 28.00 -41.36
N ASP A 596 21.07 27.15 -41.38
CA ASP A 596 22.07 27.15 -42.44
C ASP A 596 21.46 26.80 -43.80
N ALA A 597 20.70 25.71 -43.87
CA ALA A 597 19.96 25.32 -45.07
C ALA A 597 19.04 26.45 -45.54
N TYR A 598 18.27 27.04 -44.62
CA TYR A 598 17.35 28.13 -44.89
C TYR A 598 18.06 29.34 -45.53
N THR A 599 19.20 29.77 -44.98
CA THR A 599 20.01 30.86 -45.57
C THR A 599 20.75 30.50 -46.87
N SER A 600 20.72 29.24 -47.29
CA SER A 600 21.31 28.77 -48.56
C SER A 600 20.29 28.51 -49.66
N LEU A 601 18.99 28.65 -49.39
CA LEU A 601 17.96 28.62 -50.43
C LEU A 601 18.09 29.87 -51.33
N PRO A 602 18.03 29.72 -52.68
CA PRO A 602 18.11 30.86 -53.58
C PRO A 602 16.87 31.76 -53.46
N SER A 603 17.10 33.07 -53.52
CA SER A 603 16.06 34.10 -53.40
C SER A 603 15.01 33.93 -54.50
N GLY A 604 13.84 33.40 -54.11
CA GLY A 604 12.80 32.95 -55.04
C GLY A 604 12.07 31.68 -54.62
N VAL A 605 12.67 30.81 -53.79
CA VAL A 605 11.94 29.69 -53.17
C VAL A 605 10.93 30.26 -52.17
N ALA A 606 9.65 30.00 -52.42
CA ALA A 606 8.58 30.64 -51.65
C ALA A 606 8.48 30.08 -50.22
N TRP A 607 8.30 31.00 -49.26
CA TRP A 607 7.70 30.71 -47.97
C TRP A 607 6.40 29.89 -48.14
N PRO A 608 6.07 28.96 -47.21
CA PRO A 608 4.67 28.58 -47.02
C PRO A 608 3.88 29.86 -46.72
N ALA A 609 2.67 30.01 -47.28
CA ALA A 609 1.99 31.30 -47.42
C ALA A 609 1.44 31.94 -46.11
N SER A 610 1.99 31.56 -44.95
CA SER A 610 1.72 32.17 -43.65
C SER A 610 2.54 33.43 -43.45
N ASP A 611 1.93 34.47 -42.88
CA ASP A 611 2.63 35.66 -42.38
C ASP A 611 3.27 35.43 -40.99
N CYS A 612 3.21 34.21 -40.44
CA CYS A 612 3.69 33.86 -39.10
C CYS A 612 4.77 32.76 -39.14
N LEU A 613 5.88 32.96 -38.42
CA LEU A 613 6.83 31.91 -38.08
C LEU A 613 6.42 31.29 -36.75
N GLU A 614 5.92 30.05 -36.79
CA GLU A 614 5.51 29.32 -35.59
C GLU A 614 6.64 28.40 -35.11
N MET A 615 7.17 28.70 -33.93
CA MET A 615 8.18 27.93 -33.20
C MET A 615 7.80 27.75 -31.72
N ARG A 616 6.49 27.71 -31.43
CA ARG A 616 5.95 27.36 -30.11
C ARG A 616 6.36 25.93 -29.74
N GLU A 617 6.57 25.68 -28.45
CA GLU A 617 6.81 24.32 -27.90
C GLU A 617 7.95 23.57 -28.60
N CYS A 618 8.90 24.31 -29.19
CA CYS A 618 10.08 23.79 -29.85
C CYS A 618 11.26 23.54 -28.88
N TRP A 619 11.02 23.63 -27.56
CA TRP A 619 11.99 23.45 -26.48
C TRP A 619 13.30 24.24 -26.69
N LEU A 620 13.22 25.43 -27.33
CA LEU A 620 14.37 26.26 -27.68
C LEU A 620 15.12 26.74 -26.43
N VAL A 621 16.45 26.68 -26.48
CA VAL A 621 17.36 27.19 -25.44
C VAL A 621 18.13 28.40 -25.98
N ASP A 622 18.80 29.17 -25.11
CA ASP A 622 19.46 30.44 -25.49
C ASP A 622 20.48 30.33 -26.64
N GLU A 623 21.10 29.16 -26.82
CA GLU A 623 21.99 28.85 -27.96
C GLU A 623 21.25 28.71 -29.30
N ASP A 624 20.02 28.19 -29.30
CA ASP A 624 19.20 28.01 -30.50
C ASP A 624 18.74 29.35 -31.10
N VAL A 625 18.74 30.42 -30.30
CA VAL A 625 18.29 31.75 -30.71
C VAL A 625 19.19 32.37 -31.78
N ARG A 626 20.50 32.06 -31.82
CA ARG A 626 21.37 32.60 -32.88
C ARG A 626 21.01 32.04 -34.27
N PRO A 627 20.82 30.71 -34.45
CA PRO A 627 20.15 30.14 -35.63
C PRO A 627 18.81 30.79 -35.98
N VAL A 628 17.90 30.99 -35.01
CA VAL A 628 16.57 31.58 -35.29
C VAL A 628 16.70 33.03 -35.78
N LEU A 629 17.53 33.85 -35.13
CA LEU A 629 17.81 35.21 -35.60
C LEU A 629 18.43 35.25 -37.00
N LYS A 630 19.28 34.27 -37.34
CA LYS A 630 19.85 34.12 -38.69
C LYS A 630 18.79 33.80 -39.76
N ILE A 631 17.70 33.10 -39.39
CA ILE A 631 16.53 32.91 -40.27
C ILE A 631 15.78 34.24 -40.44
N LEU A 632 15.55 34.98 -39.36
CA LEU A 632 14.78 36.24 -39.35
C LEU A 632 15.49 37.43 -40.02
N ASP A 633 16.83 37.44 -40.05
CA ASP A 633 17.67 38.40 -40.79
C ASP A 633 17.78 38.07 -42.31
N SER A 634 17.18 37.00 -42.81
CA SER A 634 17.31 36.56 -44.21
C SER A 634 16.28 37.19 -45.18
N GLU A 635 16.62 37.31 -46.47
CA GLU A 635 15.74 37.91 -47.49
C GLU A 635 14.34 37.26 -47.57
N GLY A 636 14.24 35.96 -47.30
CA GLY A 636 12.96 35.26 -47.25
C GLY A 636 12.02 35.84 -46.21
N ALA A 637 12.52 36.24 -45.03
CA ALA A 637 11.73 36.72 -43.90
C ALA A 637 11.01 38.06 -44.17
N THR A 638 11.25 38.72 -45.30
CA THR A 638 10.56 39.95 -45.74
C THR A 638 9.03 39.84 -45.82
N LYS A 639 8.46 38.61 -45.86
CA LYS A 639 7.00 38.38 -45.81
C LYS A 639 6.42 38.27 -44.38
N LEU A 640 7.24 37.94 -43.38
CA LEU A 640 6.76 37.71 -42.01
C LEU A 640 6.21 38.98 -41.37
N LYS A 641 5.12 38.81 -40.61
CA LYS A 641 4.51 39.82 -39.72
C LYS A 641 4.56 39.39 -38.26
N ARG A 642 4.50 38.08 -37.95
CA ARG A 642 4.55 37.53 -36.59
C ARG A 642 5.63 36.46 -36.43
N VAL A 643 6.18 36.35 -35.22
CA VAL A 643 7.00 35.21 -34.77
C VAL A 643 6.42 34.70 -33.44
N ASP A 644 6.03 33.43 -33.36
CA ASP A 644 5.56 32.77 -32.13
C ASP A 644 6.66 31.86 -31.56
N LEU A 645 7.25 32.26 -30.44
CA LEU A 645 8.32 31.58 -29.71
C LEU A 645 7.85 31.15 -28.31
N ARG A 646 6.54 30.97 -28.10
CA ARG A 646 5.97 30.59 -26.81
C ARG A 646 6.41 29.22 -26.30
N CYS A 647 6.30 29.03 -24.98
CA CYS A 647 6.50 27.74 -24.31
C CYS A 647 7.90 27.12 -24.58
N ASN A 648 8.92 27.96 -24.78
CA ASN A 648 10.30 27.55 -24.96
C ASN A 648 11.07 27.73 -23.64
N ARG A 649 12.38 27.43 -23.64
CA ARG A 649 13.27 27.55 -22.48
C ARG A 649 14.26 28.70 -22.66
N LEU A 650 13.81 29.79 -23.26
CA LEU A 650 14.61 31.00 -23.44
C LEU A 650 14.72 31.75 -22.11
N THR A 651 15.93 32.19 -21.76
CA THR A 651 16.21 32.93 -20.53
C THR A 651 16.59 34.38 -20.82
N SER A 652 16.84 35.16 -19.76
CA SER A 652 17.36 36.52 -19.86
C SER A 652 18.69 36.63 -20.63
N GLU A 653 19.44 35.53 -20.86
CA GLU A 653 20.63 35.57 -21.71
C GLU A 653 20.29 35.70 -23.21
N SER A 654 19.26 34.98 -23.70
CA SER A 654 18.79 35.16 -25.09
C SER A 654 18.27 36.57 -25.35
N MET A 655 17.66 37.23 -24.36
CA MET A 655 17.08 38.57 -24.52
C MET A 655 18.12 39.62 -24.91
N GLY A 656 19.36 39.51 -24.41
CA GLY A 656 20.48 40.36 -24.86
C GLY A 656 20.89 40.11 -26.32
N ARG A 657 20.74 38.88 -26.82
CA ARG A 657 21.00 38.49 -28.22
C ARG A 657 19.86 38.98 -29.12
N LEU A 658 18.62 38.81 -28.66
CA LEU A 658 17.39 39.26 -29.31
C LEU A 658 17.38 40.78 -29.51
N LEU A 659 17.79 41.55 -28.50
CA LEU A 659 17.87 43.01 -28.54
C LEU A 659 18.65 43.55 -29.74
N VAL A 660 19.74 42.89 -30.15
CA VAL A 660 20.53 43.34 -31.32
C VAL A 660 19.73 43.23 -32.61
N PHE A 661 18.95 42.16 -32.78
CA PHE A 661 18.02 42.00 -33.90
C PHE A 661 16.85 42.98 -33.80
N LEU A 662 16.22 43.11 -32.62
CA LEU A 662 15.11 44.04 -32.40
C LEU A 662 15.49 45.48 -32.75
N LYS A 663 16.72 45.91 -32.44
CA LYS A 663 17.23 47.24 -32.85
C LYS A 663 17.29 47.41 -34.36
N LYS A 664 17.77 46.40 -35.12
CA LYS A 664 17.75 46.44 -36.59
C LYS A 664 16.32 46.51 -37.12
N LEU A 665 15.44 45.65 -36.60
CA LEU A 665 14.05 45.52 -37.01
C LEU A 665 13.30 46.85 -36.82
N VAL A 666 13.40 47.46 -35.65
CA VAL A 666 12.76 48.76 -35.36
C VAL A 666 13.27 49.87 -36.28
N VAL A 667 14.57 49.92 -36.59
CA VAL A 667 15.10 50.90 -37.56
C VAL A 667 14.57 50.62 -38.98
N GLY A 668 14.51 49.35 -39.40
CA GLY A 668 14.00 48.95 -40.70
C GLY A 668 12.49 49.16 -40.90
N LEU A 669 11.70 49.11 -39.82
CA LEU A 669 10.25 49.40 -39.84
C LEU A 669 9.93 50.91 -39.87
N VAL A 670 10.93 51.77 -39.63
CA VAL A 670 10.77 53.23 -39.45
C VAL A 670 11.52 54.04 -40.53
N GLY A 671 12.46 53.44 -41.26
CA GLY A 671 13.00 53.99 -42.51
C GLY A 671 12.00 53.89 -43.67
N VAL A 672 11.89 54.93 -44.50
CA VAL A 672 10.83 55.02 -45.53
C VAL A 672 11.17 54.27 -46.83
N ASP A 673 12.44 54.24 -47.24
CA ASP A 673 12.84 53.91 -48.63
C ASP A 673 13.68 52.63 -48.80
N THR A 674 13.54 51.63 -47.92
CA THR A 674 14.23 50.32 -48.06
C THR A 674 13.27 49.16 -48.44
N PRO A 675 13.14 48.81 -49.73
CA PRO A 675 12.19 47.76 -50.18
C PRO A 675 12.57 46.32 -49.76
N ALA A 676 13.71 46.12 -49.10
CA ALA A 676 14.20 44.84 -48.59
C ALA A 676 14.08 44.68 -47.05
N GLY A 677 13.37 45.60 -46.37
CA GLY A 677 13.19 45.54 -44.91
C GLY A 677 12.30 44.37 -44.44
N SER A 678 12.64 43.79 -43.28
CA SER A 678 11.79 42.81 -42.59
C SER A 678 10.50 43.45 -42.08
N ARG A 679 9.37 42.73 -42.17
CA ARG A 679 8.02 43.25 -41.90
C ARG A 679 7.42 42.81 -40.57
N ILE A 680 8.22 42.18 -39.70
CA ILE A 680 7.78 41.61 -38.42
C ILE A 680 7.32 42.72 -37.47
N ARG A 681 6.09 42.63 -36.97
CA ARG A 681 5.47 43.58 -36.02
C ARG A 681 5.09 42.96 -34.69
N GLU A 682 5.07 41.64 -34.57
CA GLU A 682 4.72 40.93 -33.34
C GLU A 682 5.69 39.78 -33.07
N ILE A 683 6.24 39.72 -31.86
CA ILE A 683 7.10 38.62 -31.39
C ILE A 683 6.54 38.13 -30.05
N ASP A 684 6.02 36.90 -30.04
CA ASP A 684 5.34 36.30 -28.89
C ASP A 684 6.32 35.37 -28.14
N LEU A 685 6.67 35.71 -26.91
CA LEU A 685 7.68 35.06 -26.07
C LEU A 685 7.11 34.55 -24.74
N ARG A 686 5.78 34.46 -24.63
CA ARG A 686 5.10 34.01 -23.40
C ARG A 686 5.45 32.58 -22.99
N GLN A 687 5.25 32.26 -21.72
CA GLN A 687 5.54 30.95 -21.12
C GLN A 687 7.00 30.47 -21.32
N ASN A 688 7.96 31.40 -21.38
CA ASN A 688 9.41 31.19 -21.36
C ASN A 688 10.01 31.46 -19.96
N CYS A 689 11.33 31.26 -19.83
CA CYS A 689 12.10 31.40 -18.58
C CYS A 689 12.78 32.78 -18.43
N ILE A 690 12.18 33.85 -18.96
CA ILE A 690 12.76 35.21 -18.96
C ILE A 690 12.41 35.94 -17.67
N SER A 691 13.42 36.35 -16.90
CA SER A 691 13.25 37.13 -15.67
C SER A 691 13.11 38.63 -15.93
N LEU A 692 12.65 39.38 -14.91
CA LEU A 692 12.38 40.83 -15.01
C LEU A 692 13.61 41.65 -15.46
N ASP A 693 14.83 41.18 -15.21
CA ASP A 693 16.04 41.81 -15.74
C ASP A 693 16.19 41.64 -17.25
N GLY A 694 15.81 40.50 -17.83
CA GLY A 694 15.78 40.30 -19.28
C GLY A 694 14.80 41.25 -19.99
N ILE A 695 13.62 41.45 -19.40
CA ILE A 695 12.61 42.41 -19.89
C ILE A 695 13.16 43.84 -19.82
N ARG A 696 13.74 44.25 -18.67
CA ARG A 696 14.35 45.58 -18.48
C ARG A 696 15.52 45.83 -19.43
N VAL A 697 16.35 44.83 -19.71
CA VAL A 697 17.46 44.92 -20.69
C VAL A 697 16.94 45.19 -22.10
N VAL A 698 15.86 44.52 -22.53
CA VAL A 698 15.29 44.75 -23.87
C VAL A 698 14.58 46.11 -23.95
N ALA A 699 13.72 46.45 -22.98
CA ALA A 699 12.98 47.71 -22.97
C ALA A 699 13.94 48.92 -22.97
N LYS A 700 14.83 49.01 -21.98
CA LYS A 700 15.85 50.06 -21.88
C LYS A 700 16.83 50.01 -23.06
N GLY A 701 17.08 48.82 -23.59
CA GLY A 701 17.82 48.62 -24.82
C GLY A 701 17.18 49.35 -26.00
N LEU A 702 15.86 49.23 -26.20
CA LEU A 702 15.13 49.89 -27.26
C LEU A 702 14.95 51.40 -27.01
N GLU A 703 14.75 51.83 -25.75
CA GLU A 703 14.73 53.24 -25.36
C GLU A 703 15.98 54.01 -25.85
N THR A 704 17.17 53.38 -25.84
CA THR A 704 18.39 54.05 -26.34
C THR A 704 18.30 54.48 -27.81
N LEU A 705 17.42 53.89 -28.63
CA LEU A 705 17.20 54.36 -30.01
C LEU A 705 16.50 55.73 -30.05
N VAL A 706 15.62 56.02 -29.08
CA VAL A 706 14.98 57.33 -28.91
C VAL A 706 16.03 58.35 -28.49
N SER A 707 16.79 58.08 -27.42
CA SER A 707 17.81 58.99 -26.89
C SER A 707 19.01 59.21 -27.82
N SER A 708 19.29 58.27 -28.75
CA SER A 708 20.35 58.44 -29.74
C SER A 708 20.01 59.49 -30.81
N GLN A 709 18.72 59.73 -31.09
CA GLN A 709 18.28 60.74 -32.04
C GLN A 709 18.32 62.17 -31.45
N SER A 710 18.20 62.34 -30.13
CA SER A 710 18.13 63.66 -29.49
C SER A 710 19.48 64.35 -29.24
N SER A 711 20.61 63.72 -29.59
CA SER A 711 21.96 64.22 -29.23
C SER A 711 22.91 64.40 -30.43
N GLY A 712 22.43 64.21 -31.67
CA GLY A 712 23.25 64.35 -32.88
C GLY A 712 23.09 65.71 -33.56
N TYR A 713 24.14 66.53 -33.56
CA TYR A 713 24.19 67.74 -34.39
C TYR A 713 24.35 67.38 -35.89
N ASN A 714 23.49 67.97 -36.72
CA ASN A 714 23.67 68.24 -38.15
C ASN A 714 24.47 67.22 -38.99
N TYR A 715 23.79 66.22 -39.56
CA TYR A 715 24.08 65.79 -40.94
C TYR A 715 22.79 65.43 -41.68
N THR A 716 22.72 65.80 -42.96
CA THR A 716 21.49 65.77 -43.76
C THR A 716 21.27 64.43 -44.45
N THR A 717 20.46 63.55 -43.85
CA THR A 717 19.81 62.42 -44.54
C THR A 717 18.33 62.38 -44.18
N SER A 718 17.50 63.05 -44.98
CA SER A 718 16.03 62.99 -44.88
C SER A 718 15.53 61.61 -45.36
N GLY A 719 14.72 60.93 -44.55
CA GLY A 719 14.08 59.64 -44.95
C GLY A 719 13.93 58.59 -43.84
N VAL A 720 14.53 58.81 -42.66
CA VAL A 720 14.30 57.94 -41.49
C VAL A 720 13.28 58.59 -40.57
N GLY A 721 12.21 57.86 -40.24
CA GLY A 721 11.27 58.29 -39.20
C GLY A 721 11.91 58.33 -37.81
N SER A 722 11.20 58.92 -36.85
CA SER A 722 11.66 59.02 -35.47
C SER A 722 10.78 58.18 -34.53
N LEU A 723 11.40 57.64 -33.49
CA LEU A 723 10.71 56.85 -32.46
C LEU A 723 10.15 57.79 -31.40
N LYS A 724 8.87 57.58 -31.04
CA LYS A 724 8.16 58.39 -30.04
C LYS A 724 8.44 57.91 -28.63
N SER A 725 8.29 56.60 -28.40
CA SER A 725 8.40 55.99 -27.07
C SER A 725 8.54 54.47 -27.16
N VAL A 726 9.07 53.89 -26.08
CA VAL A 726 8.92 52.47 -25.74
C VAL A 726 8.11 52.43 -24.45
N VAL A 727 7.16 51.50 -24.35
CA VAL A 727 6.32 51.30 -23.17
C VAL A 727 6.44 49.84 -22.74
N VAL A 728 6.51 49.59 -21.44
CA VAL A 728 6.33 48.26 -20.86
C VAL A 728 5.03 48.29 -20.07
N THR A 729 4.14 47.36 -20.38
CA THR A 729 2.88 47.15 -19.65
C THR A 729 3.12 46.35 -18.37
N ASP A 730 2.22 46.46 -17.40
CA ASP A 730 2.29 45.71 -16.14
C ASP A 730 2.24 44.19 -16.36
N ASP A 731 1.60 43.72 -17.44
CA ASP A 731 1.56 42.32 -17.85
C ASP A 731 2.90 41.80 -18.44
N GLY A 732 3.88 42.68 -18.71
CA GLY A 732 5.19 42.32 -19.28
C GLY A 732 5.31 42.44 -20.80
N ARG A 733 4.30 42.98 -21.48
CA ARG A 733 4.34 43.29 -22.94
C ARG A 733 5.14 44.57 -23.19
N ILE A 734 6.08 44.54 -24.13
CA ILE A 734 6.88 45.70 -24.57
C ILE A 734 6.32 46.21 -25.90
N GLU A 735 5.99 47.49 -25.98
CA GLU A 735 5.38 48.13 -27.16
C GLU A 735 6.20 49.34 -27.63
N VAL A 736 6.45 49.44 -28.94
CA VAL A 736 7.32 50.46 -29.55
C VAL A 736 6.50 51.34 -30.49
N PHE A 737 6.54 52.66 -30.28
CA PHE A 737 5.75 53.65 -31.01
C PHE A 737 6.64 54.59 -31.83
N ALA A 738 6.21 54.94 -33.05
CA ALA A 738 6.86 55.93 -33.91
C ALA A 738 6.08 57.25 -33.95
N ILE A 739 6.75 58.32 -34.38
CA ILE A 739 6.16 59.64 -34.59
C ILE A 739 5.36 59.66 -35.91
N LYS A 740 4.11 60.14 -35.87
CA LYS A 740 3.29 60.37 -37.07
C LYS A 740 3.92 61.51 -37.89
N ALA A 741 4.04 61.32 -39.21
CA ALA A 741 4.59 62.35 -40.10
C ALA A 741 3.77 63.67 -40.17
N SER A 742 2.57 63.71 -39.58
CA SER A 742 1.74 64.90 -39.43
C SER A 742 2.15 65.81 -38.26
N ASP A 743 2.76 65.26 -37.21
CA ASP A 743 2.88 65.93 -35.92
C ASP A 743 4.25 66.64 -35.76
N GLY A 744 4.53 67.57 -36.67
CA GLY A 744 5.72 68.43 -36.67
C GLY A 744 5.74 69.49 -35.56
N GLY A 745 5.30 69.14 -34.35
CA GLY A 745 5.08 70.06 -33.22
C GLY A 745 6.02 69.80 -32.04
N ASN A 746 6.94 70.72 -31.77
CA ASN A 746 7.85 70.65 -30.63
C ASN A 746 7.11 70.62 -29.28
N ARG A 747 7.06 69.46 -28.63
CA ARG A 747 6.75 69.33 -27.20
C ARG A 747 7.77 68.42 -26.51
N SER A 748 8.69 69.04 -25.78
CA SER A 748 9.41 68.36 -24.71
C SER A 748 8.40 67.92 -23.66
N GLY A 749 8.21 66.61 -23.50
CA GLY A 749 7.25 66.02 -22.59
C GLY A 749 7.95 65.12 -21.57
N SER A 750 7.77 65.41 -20.28
CA SER A 750 8.35 64.60 -19.20
C SER A 750 7.80 63.17 -19.24
N ALA A 751 8.62 62.21 -18.82
CA ALA A 751 8.11 60.93 -18.37
C ALA A 751 7.07 61.17 -17.25
N SER A 752 5.90 60.54 -17.38
CA SER A 752 4.84 60.53 -16.37
C SER A 752 4.21 59.14 -16.36
N TYR A 753 4.09 58.55 -15.17
CA TYR A 753 3.38 57.29 -15.00
C TYR A 753 1.86 57.54 -15.01
N GLY A 754 1.13 56.71 -15.75
CA GLY A 754 -0.30 56.44 -15.49
C GLY A 754 -1.34 57.46 -15.98
N THR A 755 -1.62 57.47 -17.28
CA THR A 755 -3.00 57.52 -17.84
C THR A 755 -2.99 57.03 -19.28
N GLN A 756 -4.03 56.31 -19.72
CA GLN A 756 -4.20 55.89 -21.11
C GLN A 756 -4.89 56.99 -21.94
N ASP A 757 -4.15 57.65 -22.83
CA ASP A 757 -4.75 58.44 -23.92
C ASP A 757 -5.25 57.49 -25.02
N SER A 758 -6.57 57.45 -25.24
CA SER A 758 -7.24 56.48 -26.11
C SER A 758 -7.03 56.67 -27.63
N ASP A 759 -6.25 57.66 -28.06
CA ASP A 759 -5.95 57.99 -29.47
C ASP A 759 -4.47 57.73 -29.85
N SER A 760 -3.77 56.88 -29.11
CA SER A 760 -2.41 56.47 -29.46
C SER A 760 -2.35 55.74 -30.83
N PRO A 761 -1.36 56.01 -31.69
CA PRO A 761 -1.17 55.23 -32.91
C PRO A 761 -0.84 53.77 -32.57
N PRO A 762 -1.22 52.79 -33.40
CA PRO A 762 -0.89 51.40 -33.15
C PRO A 762 0.64 51.19 -33.08
N PRO A 763 1.15 50.36 -32.16
CA PRO A 763 2.58 50.11 -32.03
C PRO A 763 3.17 49.53 -33.32
N VAL A 764 4.40 49.94 -33.62
CA VAL A 764 5.16 49.53 -34.81
C VAL A 764 5.77 48.14 -34.59
N LEU A 765 6.15 47.83 -33.35
CA LEU A 765 6.61 46.52 -32.90
C LEU A 765 6.04 46.23 -31.51
N VAL A 766 5.54 45.00 -31.33
CA VAL A 766 5.07 44.43 -30.06
C VAL A 766 5.92 43.21 -29.73
N ILE A 767 6.37 43.11 -28.48
CA ILE A 767 7.07 41.95 -27.95
C ILE A 767 6.30 41.50 -26.71
N ASP A 768 5.64 40.34 -26.78
CA ASP A 768 4.82 39.83 -25.68
C ASP A 768 5.63 38.88 -24.79
N VAL A 769 5.95 39.32 -23.57
CA VAL A 769 6.80 38.59 -22.60
C VAL A 769 6.00 38.22 -21.34
N SER A 770 4.66 38.29 -21.41
CA SER A 770 3.75 37.94 -20.33
C SER A 770 3.73 36.44 -20.01
N GLU A 771 3.12 36.04 -18.89
CA GLU A 771 3.02 34.62 -18.45
C GLU A 771 4.37 33.88 -18.29
N ASN A 772 5.50 34.60 -18.24
CA ASN A 772 6.83 34.00 -18.11
C ASN A 772 7.17 33.57 -16.68
N VAL A 773 7.87 32.43 -16.57
CA VAL A 773 8.31 31.87 -15.30
C VAL A 773 9.66 32.46 -14.93
N ASP A 774 9.75 33.13 -13.79
CA ASP A 774 11.03 33.61 -13.28
C ASP A 774 11.93 32.43 -12.85
N ALA A 775 12.85 32.06 -13.73
CA ALA A 775 13.80 30.99 -13.50
C ALA A 775 14.84 31.35 -12.43
N ASP A 776 15.11 32.64 -12.18
CA ASP A 776 16.04 33.07 -11.14
C ASP A 776 15.45 32.80 -9.75
N TRP A 777 14.12 32.91 -9.57
CA TRP A 777 13.42 32.42 -8.37
C TRP A 777 13.64 30.90 -8.17
N LEU A 778 13.37 30.08 -9.19
CA LEU A 778 13.51 28.62 -9.09
C LEU A 778 14.96 28.17 -8.82
N VAL A 779 15.94 28.83 -9.43
CA VAL A 779 17.37 28.58 -9.18
C VAL A 779 17.80 29.07 -7.80
N ALA A 780 17.29 30.21 -7.33
CA ALA A 780 17.54 30.70 -5.98
C ALA A 780 16.94 29.78 -4.91
N GLU A 781 15.72 29.28 -5.12
CA GLU A 781 15.02 28.39 -4.20
C GLU A 781 15.69 27.01 -4.16
N SER A 782 16.09 26.45 -5.31
CA SER A 782 16.92 25.24 -5.37
C SER A 782 18.25 25.40 -4.60
N ARG A 783 18.92 26.55 -4.74
CA ARG A 783 20.13 26.88 -3.95
C ARG A 783 19.84 27.05 -2.46
N ARG A 784 18.67 27.56 -2.07
CA ARG A 784 18.20 27.63 -0.67
C ARG A 784 17.98 26.23 -0.09
N PHE A 785 17.29 25.34 -0.80
CA PHE A 785 17.13 23.94 -0.37
C PHE A 785 18.47 23.21 -0.24
N GLN A 786 19.37 23.35 -1.22
CA GLN A 786 20.72 22.73 -1.14
C GLN A 786 21.55 23.27 0.04
N THR A 787 21.45 24.56 0.35
CA THR A 787 22.16 25.16 1.51
C THR A 787 21.50 24.83 2.85
N GLN A 788 20.18 24.66 2.91
CA GLN A 788 19.49 24.12 4.09
C GLN A 788 19.85 22.65 4.35
N HIS A 789 19.90 21.80 3.31
CA HIS A 789 20.37 20.42 3.46
C HIS A 789 21.83 20.35 3.92
N ARG A 790 22.72 21.22 3.41
CA ARG A 790 24.09 21.36 3.94
C ARG A 790 24.15 21.81 5.40
N ARG A 791 23.15 22.56 5.91
CA ARG A 791 23.06 22.94 7.33
C ARG A 791 22.53 21.82 8.25
N ARG A 792 21.74 20.87 7.73
CA ARG A 792 21.31 19.67 8.48
C ARG A 792 22.27 18.48 8.34
N GLY A 793 23.21 18.54 7.40
CA GLY A 793 24.11 17.45 7.04
C GLY A 793 25.58 17.65 7.42
N LYS A 794 25.93 18.64 8.25
CA LYS A 794 27.34 18.90 8.64
C LYS A 794 27.65 18.77 10.15
N ASP A 795 26.85 17.98 10.85
CA ASP A 795 27.13 17.52 12.23
C ASP A 795 27.60 16.04 12.27
N ALA A 796 27.83 15.43 11.10
CA ALA A 796 28.44 14.12 10.93
C ALA A 796 29.43 14.13 9.74
N ASP A 797 30.47 13.29 9.83
CA ASP A 797 31.44 12.96 8.78
C ASP A 797 32.30 14.11 8.19
N GLU A 798 33.33 14.54 8.94
CA GLU A 798 34.55 15.11 8.33
C GLU A 798 35.80 14.76 9.20
N PRO A 799 36.82 14.05 8.66
CA PRO A 799 38.04 13.70 9.41
C PRO A 799 39.05 14.86 9.47
N PRO A 800 40.02 14.86 10.42
CA PRO A 800 40.88 16.02 10.67
C PRO A 800 41.89 16.30 9.54
N GLY A 801 41.78 17.49 8.92
CA GLY A 801 42.51 17.87 7.70
C GLY A 801 43.14 19.28 7.70
N ASN A 802 44.00 19.56 8.68
CA ASN A 802 45.13 20.53 8.67
C ASN A 802 44.92 22.00 8.17
N ASN A 803 44.99 22.95 9.11
CA ASN A 803 45.52 24.33 9.01
C ASN A 803 45.21 25.21 7.76
N ASN A 804 44.28 26.18 7.91
CA ASN A 804 44.61 27.61 8.06
C ASN A 804 43.42 28.57 7.84
N ARG A 805 42.86 29.15 8.92
CA ARG A 805 42.55 30.60 9.02
C ARG A 805 42.05 31.01 10.41
N SER A 806 42.64 32.07 10.95
CA SER A 806 42.11 32.82 12.09
C SER A 806 40.93 33.72 11.69
N ASN A 807 40.31 34.37 12.68
CA ASN A 807 39.30 35.45 12.55
C ASN A 807 37.84 35.07 12.20
N ILE A 808 37.33 33.91 12.64
CA ILE A 808 35.87 33.66 12.73
C ILE A 808 35.44 33.18 14.15
N GLY A 809 36.19 33.57 15.20
CA GLY A 809 35.92 33.16 16.58
C GLY A 809 34.78 33.92 17.29
N GLY A 810 34.47 35.14 16.87
CA GLY A 810 33.49 36.01 17.57
C GLY A 810 32.03 35.68 17.26
N ALA A 811 31.68 35.60 15.97
CA ALA A 811 30.29 35.38 15.54
C ALA A 811 29.75 34.00 15.93
N ALA A 812 30.61 32.96 15.93
CA ALA A 812 30.23 31.61 16.34
C ALA A 812 29.85 31.55 17.84
N ARG A 813 30.57 32.27 18.71
CA ARG A 813 30.23 32.36 20.15
C ARG A 813 28.94 33.12 20.40
N LEU A 814 28.76 34.30 19.78
CA LEU A 814 27.52 35.05 19.93
C LEU A 814 26.29 34.25 19.46
N LEU A 815 26.43 33.40 18.44
CA LEU A 815 25.37 32.49 18.01
C LEU A 815 25.21 31.27 18.95
N SER A 816 26.28 30.67 19.49
CA SER A 816 26.14 29.60 20.48
C SER A 816 25.45 30.09 21.75
N ASP A 817 25.77 31.30 22.20
CA ASP A 817 25.29 31.83 23.46
C ASP A 817 23.81 32.25 23.35
N VAL A 818 23.39 32.79 22.19
CA VAL A 818 21.98 33.07 21.86
C VAL A 818 21.17 31.78 21.67
N LEU A 819 21.72 30.76 20.98
CA LEU A 819 21.02 29.48 20.80
C LEU A 819 20.90 28.69 22.10
N SER A 820 21.91 28.76 22.97
CA SER A 820 21.84 28.20 24.34
C SER A 820 20.77 28.94 25.15
N SER A 821 20.81 30.28 25.21
CA SER A 821 19.79 31.06 25.91
C SER A 821 18.35 30.83 25.40
N SER A 822 18.16 30.57 24.10
CA SER A 822 16.84 30.21 23.55
C SER A 822 16.41 28.80 23.93
N ARG A 823 17.34 27.84 23.92
CA ARG A 823 17.08 26.44 24.29
C ARG A 823 16.77 26.33 25.78
N ASP A 824 17.58 26.96 26.62
CA ASP A 824 17.47 26.86 28.07
C ASP A 824 16.16 27.51 28.56
N LYS A 825 15.75 28.65 28.00
CA LYS A 825 14.42 29.23 28.24
C LYS A 825 13.28 28.30 27.84
N SER A 826 13.38 27.64 26.67
CA SER A 826 12.34 26.68 26.26
C SER A 826 12.29 25.44 27.17
N LEU A 827 13.36 25.12 27.90
CA LEU A 827 13.37 24.06 28.91
C LEU A 827 12.83 24.57 30.26
N GLU A 828 13.11 25.83 30.62
CA GLU A 828 12.54 26.52 31.79
C GLU A 828 11.01 26.66 31.68
N GLU A 829 10.48 26.94 30.47
CA GLU A 829 9.04 26.98 30.18
C GLU A 829 8.35 25.60 30.27
N ILE A 830 9.06 24.51 29.97
CA ILE A 830 8.49 23.14 29.96
C ILE A 830 8.63 22.44 31.31
N TYR A 831 9.74 22.66 32.03
CA TYR A 831 10.08 21.90 33.25
C TYR A 831 10.21 22.77 34.52
N GLY A 832 10.14 24.09 34.41
CA GLY A 832 10.30 25.02 35.54
C GLY A 832 11.76 25.36 35.85
N LEU A 833 11.98 26.62 36.23
CA LEU A 833 13.30 27.22 36.47
C LEU A 833 14.18 26.42 37.46
N ASP A 834 13.61 25.99 38.58
CA ASP A 834 14.33 25.26 39.63
C ASP A 834 14.81 23.88 39.16
N LEU A 835 14.07 23.22 38.27
CA LEU A 835 14.41 21.88 37.76
C LEU A 835 15.54 21.96 36.74
N VAL A 836 15.53 22.98 35.87
CA VAL A 836 16.57 23.20 34.85
C VAL A 836 17.88 23.66 35.49
N THR A 837 17.82 24.56 36.48
CA THR A 837 19.01 25.00 37.23
C THR A 837 19.65 23.84 38.03
N ALA A 838 18.85 22.94 38.61
CA ALA A 838 19.35 21.74 39.28
C ALA A 838 20.04 20.74 38.31
N PHE A 839 19.60 20.66 37.04
CA PHE A 839 20.19 19.75 36.04
C PHE A 839 21.42 20.33 35.31
N MET A 840 21.51 21.65 35.15
CA MET A 840 22.52 22.29 34.30
C MET A 840 23.88 22.57 34.98
N GLY A 841 24.01 22.32 36.29
CA GLY A 841 25.31 22.17 36.97
C GLY A 841 26.25 23.39 36.96
N ASN A 842 25.74 24.60 36.74
CA ASN A 842 26.52 25.83 36.61
C ASN A 842 26.98 26.41 37.97
N GLU A 843 27.86 25.72 38.69
CA GLU A 843 28.56 26.32 39.82
C GLU A 843 29.58 27.38 39.34
N LYS A 844 29.34 28.65 39.69
CA LYS A 844 30.37 29.69 39.81
C LYS A 844 30.18 30.47 41.12
N PRO A 845 31.26 30.98 41.75
CA PRO A 845 31.31 30.94 43.21
C PRO A 845 31.42 32.32 43.89
N VAL A 846 31.06 32.35 45.19
CA VAL A 846 31.29 33.46 46.18
C VAL A 846 30.39 34.70 45.95
N PRO A 847 29.87 35.41 46.99
CA PRO A 847 30.23 35.37 48.42
C PRO A 847 29.14 34.95 49.43
N VAL A 848 29.62 34.76 50.65
CA VAL A 848 28.89 34.53 51.91
C VAL A 848 27.83 35.61 52.18
N GLY A 849 26.61 35.18 52.50
CA GLY A 849 25.53 36.00 53.07
C GLY A 849 24.86 35.25 54.24
N ASN A 850 24.57 35.95 55.34
CA ASN A 850 24.29 35.30 56.63
C ASN A 850 22.80 34.99 56.91
N SER A 851 22.59 33.82 57.54
CA SER A 851 21.72 33.59 58.72
C SER A 851 20.30 32.96 58.59
N LYS A 852 20.13 31.94 59.48
CA LYS A 852 18.97 31.58 60.32
C LYS A 852 17.71 30.89 59.73
N GLY A 853 17.60 29.61 60.13
CA GLY A 853 16.34 28.95 60.52
C GLY A 853 15.48 28.41 59.36
N ASP A 854 14.59 27.45 59.59
CA ASP A 854 14.51 26.45 60.67
C ASP A 854 13.81 25.20 60.09
N GLY A 855 14.09 23.99 60.57
CA GLY A 855 13.69 22.77 59.85
C GLY A 855 13.97 21.45 60.56
N THR A 856 13.04 21.02 61.40
CA THR A 856 13.10 19.73 62.09
C THR A 856 12.90 18.54 61.15
N ARG A 857 13.71 17.48 61.34
CA ARG A 857 13.48 16.17 60.72
C ARG A 857 12.23 15.50 61.31
N CYS A 858 11.38 14.91 60.47
CA CYS A 858 11.05 13.49 60.62
C CYS A 858 10.50 12.89 59.32
N LYS A 859 10.44 11.56 59.24
CA LYS A 859 10.07 10.79 58.03
C LYS A 859 8.61 10.37 58.06
N SER A 860 7.97 10.33 56.89
CA SER A 860 6.82 9.46 56.60
C SER A 860 6.87 9.03 55.13
N THR A 861 6.57 7.77 54.84
CA THR A 861 6.52 7.20 53.48
C THR A 861 5.08 7.15 52.97
N SER A 862 4.79 7.78 51.83
CA SER A 862 3.62 7.46 51.02
C SER A 862 3.76 7.98 49.58
N THR A 863 3.50 7.12 48.61
CA THR A 863 3.10 7.48 47.23
C THR A 863 2.32 6.31 46.64
N ASP A 864 1.02 6.48 46.44
CA ASP A 864 0.17 5.57 45.68
C ASP A 864 0.50 5.57 44.17
N TYR A 865 0.09 4.52 43.46
CA TYR A 865 0.23 4.39 42.00
C TYR A 865 -1.12 4.04 41.34
N PRO A 866 -1.62 4.86 40.41
CA PRO A 866 -2.73 4.47 39.52
C PRO A 866 -2.31 4.19 38.06
N LEU A 867 -2.94 3.15 37.47
CA LEU A 867 -3.43 3.09 36.08
C LEU A 867 -2.47 3.12 34.86
N ARG A 868 -1.75 2.01 34.66
CA ARG A 868 -2.02 0.98 33.61
C ARG A 868 -2.61 1.40 32.23
N ALA A 869 -1.83 1.17 31.15
CA ALA A 869 -2.25 0.61 29.84
C ALA A 869 -0.97 0.11 29.11
N VAL A 870 -0.75 -1.12 28.58
CA VAL A 870 -1.55 -2.27 28.07
C VAL A 870 -1.79 -2.27 26.54
N LEU A 871 -0.82 -2.85 25.82
CA LEU A 871 -0.90 -3.77 24.66
C LEU A 871 0.32 -4.71 24.83
N ALA A 872 0.28 -6.05 24.92
CA ALA A 872 -0.39 -7.11 24.15
C ALA A 872 0.07 -7.15 22.68
N SER A 873 0.54 -8.27 22.07
CA SER A 873 0.95 -9.65 22.47
C SER A 873 1.58 -10.31 21.21
N PRO A 874 2.11 -11.56 21.20
CA PRO A 874 2.60 -12.46 22.25
C PRO A 874 4.10 -12.87 22.05
N ARG A 875 4.62 -13.81 22.86
CA ARG A 875 5.83 -14.61 22.55
C ARG A 875 5.46 -16.09 22.47
N THR A 876 5.99 -16.82 21.49
CA THR A 876 6.04 -18.30 21.48
C THR A 876 7.43 -18.78 21.08
N ASN A 877 8.15 -19.41 22.01
CA ASN A 877 9.46 -20.08 21.89
C ASN A 877 9.70 -20.73 23.28
N LEU A 878 10.38 -21.86 23.48
CA LEU A 878 10.90 -22.94 22.62
C LEU A 878 11.13 -24.16 23.56
N PRO A 879 11.59 -25.34 23.09
CA PRO A 879 13.03 -25.63 23.23
C PRO A 879 13.65 -26.41 22.06
N SER A 880 14.97 -26.47 22.05
CA SER A 880 15.81 -26.94 20.95
C SER A 880 16.60 -28.22 21.28
N SER A 881 17.09 -28.92 20.25
CA SER A 881 18.39 -29.64 20.23
C SER A 881 18.59 -30.40 18.90
N ILE A 882 19.80 -30.64 18.37
CA ILE A 882 21.13 -30.03 18.57
C ILE A 882 21.96 -30.29 17.29
N ALA A 883 22.63 -29.26 16.75
CA ALA A 883 23.88 -29.25 15.93
C ALA A 883 24.02 -30.22 14.69
N THR A 884 25.04 -30.15 13.82
CA THR A 884 26.30 -29.34 13.79
C THR A 884 26.79 -29.10 12.34
N THR A 885 27.63 -28.07 12.15
CA THR A 885 28.73 -27.93 11.14
C THR A 885 28.49 -27.86 9.62
N VAL A 886 28.87 -26.70 9.06
CA VAL A 886 29.89 -26.50 8.00
C VAL A 886 29.49 -26.58 6.49
N SER A 887 29.46 -25.37 5.92
CA SER A 887 29.97 -24.94 4.60
C SER A 887 29.34 -25.37 3.27
N SER A 888 28.76 -24.34 2.63
CA SER A 888 28.70 -24.04 1.18
C SER A 888 30.06 -24.17 0.44
N PRO A 889 30.15 -24.11 -0.92
CA PRO A 889 29.13 -23.61 -1.85
C PRO A 889 28.90 -24.38 -3.17
N ASN A 890 27.82 -23.98 -3.85
CA ASN A 890 27.60 -23.89 -5.30
C ASN A 890 28.29 -24.89 -6.26
N GLY A 891 27.46 -25.59 -7.03
CA GLY A 891 27.32 -25.21 -8.44
C GLY A 891 27.48 -26.29 -9.52
N THR A 892 26.38 -26.53 -10.24
CA THR A 892 26.31 -27.04 -11.64
C THR A 892 26.86 -28.43 -11.97
N GLY A 893 26.20 -29.14 -12.89
CA GLY A 893 26.70 -30.36 -13.51
C GLY A 893 25.59 -31.35 -13.86
N ALA A 894 25.34 -31.59 -15.15
CA ALA A 894 24.24 -32.45 -15.62
C ALA A 894 24.76 -33.69 -16.38
N GLY A 895 23.96 -34.77 -16.36
CA GLY A 895 23.89 -35.77 -17.43
C GLY A 895 24.64 -37.10 -17.25
N GLY A 896 24.29 -38.07 -18.11
CA GLY A 896 25.00 -39.35 -18.29
C GLY A 896 24.53 -40.52 -17.40
N THR A 897 23.39 -41.19 -17.66
CA THR A 897 23.21 -42.34 -18.60
C THR A 897 24.01 -43.63 -18.33
N SER A 898 23.33 -44.80 -18.38
CA SER A 898 23.87 -46.17 -18.53
C SER A 898 24.62 -46.77 -17.30
N ARG A 899 24.68 -48.10 -17.04
CA ARG A 899 24.23 -49.30 -17.80
C ARG A 899 24.20 -50.57 -16.89
N LYS A 900 23.47 -51.62 -17.33
CA LYS A 900 23.51 -53.06 -16.88
C LYS A 900 22.97 -53.32 -15.44
N ARG A 901 22.07 -54.30 -15.21
CA ARG A 901 22.15 -55.79 -15.32
C ARG A 901 23.13 -56.39 -14.27
N ILE A 902 22.81 -57.48 -13.57
CA ILE A 902 22.33 -58.79 -14.07
C ILE A 902 21.25 -59.45 -13.18
N ASP A 903 20.28 -60.09 -13.85
CA ASP A 903 19.48 -61.31 -13.59
C ASP A 903 19.27 -61.82 -12.14
N SER A 904 18.07 -62.25 -11.75
CA SER A 904 17.53 -63.56 -12.18
C SER A 904 16.01 -63.74 -11.99
N SER A 905 15.43 -64.68 -12.75
CA SER A 905 13.99 -65.02 -12.82
C SER A 905 13.80 -66.52 -12.45
N PRO A 906 12.72 -67.26 -12.84
CA PRO A 906 11.28 -66.96 -12.99
C PRO A 906 10.36 -68.02 -12.30
N ARG A 907 9.02 -67.86 -12.35
CA ARG A 907 8.10 -69.00 -12.69
C ARG A 907 6.71 -68.54 -13.21
N ALA A 908 6.05 -69.41 -13.97
CA ALA A 908 4.65 -69.30 -14.45
C ALA A 908 3.63 -69.54 -13.30
N GLY A 909 2.30 -69.33 -13.40
CA GLY A 909 1.38 -69.29 -14.57
C GLY A 909 0.89 -70.70 -14.97
N PRO A 910 -0.30 -70.90 -15.59
CA PRO A 910 -1.32 -69.93 -16.05
C PRO A 910 -2.81 -70.28 -15.73
N GLU A 911 -3.71 -69.34 -16.08
CA GLU A 911 -5.06 -69.46 -16.71
C GLU A 911 -6.20 -70.48 -16.37
N VAL A 912 -7.43 -69.94 -16.51
CA VAL A 912 -8.64 -70.47 -17.23
C VAL A 912 -9.91 -70.97 -16.47
N ASN A 913 -10.98 -70.16 -16.61
CA ASN A 913 -12.44 -70.39 -16.75
C ASN A 913 -13.25 -71.37 -15.85
N SER A 914 -14.38 -70.89 -15.30
CA SER A 914 -15.76 -71.13 -15.86
C SER A 914 -16.89 -71.09 -14.82
N SER A 915 -17.98 -70.36 -15.13
CA SER A 915 -19.36 -70.48 -14.56
C SER A 915 -19.56 -70.19 -13.06
N ARG A 916 -20.63 -69.54 -12.56
CA ARG A 916 -21.80 -68.80 -13.12
C ARG A 916 -22.37 -67.93 -11.94
N ASP A 917 -23.51 -67.22 -11.92
CA ASP A 917 -24.70 -67.21 -12.79
C ASP A 917 -25.49 -65.86 -12.76
N GLN A 918 -26.55 -65.79 -13.58
CA GLN A 918 -27.82 -65.01 -13.49
C GLN A 918 -27.90 -63.61 -12.81
N LEU A 919 -28.48 -62.69 -13.60
CA LEU A 919 -28.94 -61.31 -13.35
C LEU A 919 -30.50 -61.27 -13.44
N PRO A 920 -31.23 -60.11 -13.38
CA PRO A 920 -31.14 -58.91 -12.52
C PRO A 920 -32.55 -58.39 -12.04
N ALA A 921 -32.60 -57.14 -11.48
CA ALA A 921 -33.66 -56.13 -11.70
C ALA A 921 -35.07 -56.32 -11.04
N VAL A 922 -35.96 -55.31 -10.85
CA VAL A 922 -35.89 -53.82 -10.78
C VAL A 922 -37.17 -53.26 -10.08
N GLY A 923 -37.06 -52.16 -9.32
CA GLY A 923 -37.97 -51.00 -9.44
C GLY A 923 -39.18 -50.75 -8.51
N SER A 924 -39.46 -49.45 -8.34
CA SER A 924 -40.80 -48.80 -8.41
C SER A 924 -41.71 -48.60 -7.17
N CYS A 925 -41.47 -47.50 -6.46
CA CYS A 925 -42.41 -46.35 -6.32
C CYS A 925 -43.79 -46.39 -5.57
N VAL A 926 -43.90 -45.50 -4.56
CA VAL A 926 -44.85 -44.33 -4.49
C VAL A 926 -46.22 -44.40 -3.73
N ARG A 927 -46.38 -43.41 -2.83
CA ARG A 927 -47.59 -42.67 -2.31
C ARG A 927 -48.38 -43.04 -1.03
N ASP A 928 -48.44 -42.03 -0.15
CA ASP A 928 -49.56 -41.36 0.56
C ASP A 928 -50.79 -42.12 1.13
N GLY A 929 -51.18 -41.79 2.38
CA GLY A 929 -52.62 -41.76 2.75
C GLY A 929 -53.02 -41.88 4.23
N SER A 930 -53.39 -40.75 4.88
CA SER A 930 -54.36 -40.64 6.01
C SER A 930 -53.99 -41.28 7.39
N SER A 931 -53.98 -40.55 8.53
CA SER A 931 -55.10 -40.09 9.40
C SER A 931 -55.62 -41.17 10.38
N SER A 932 -56.03 -40.92 11.64
CA SER A 932 -56.04 -39.73 12.52
C SER A 932 -56.31 -40.18 13.99
N GLU A 933 -56.44 -39.21 14.91
CA GLU A 933 -56.99 -39.34 16.27
C GLU A 933 -56.15 -40.13 17.32
N ARG A 934 -56.28 -39.93 18.64
CA ARG A 934 -56.61 -38.78 19.52
C ARG A 934 -56.28 -39.26 20.95
N LEU A 935 -55.68 -38.40 21.79
CA LEU A 935 -56.21 -37.95 23.09
C LEU A 935 -55.13 -37.36 24.01
N SER A 936 -55.56 -36.44 24.87
CA SER A 936 -54.77 -35.73 25.86
C SER A 936 -54.91 -36.33 27.26
N ALA A 937 -53.83 -36.33 28.05
CA ALA A 937 -53.91 -36.17 29.50
C ALA A 937 -52.61 -35.54 30.05
N SER A 938 -52.75 -34.68 31.04
CA SER A 938 -51.66 -34.06 31.81
C SER A 938 -51.59 -34.68 33.22
N VAL A 939 -50.98 -33.97 34.19
CA VAL A 939 -50.89 -34.29 35.64
C VAL A 939 -49.72 -35.23 36.01
N SER A 940 -48.95 -35.05 37.11
CA SER A 940 -48.44 -33.86 37.86
C SER A 940 -47.46 -34.39 38.94
N LEU A 941 -46.66 -33.51 39.53
CA LEU A 941 -45.83 -33.81 40.71
C LEU A 941 -46.67 -34.22 41.94
N PRO A 942 -46.24 -35.21 42.74
CA PRO A 942 -46.57 -35.30 44.16
C PRO A 942 -45.51 -34.60 45.02
N LYS A 943 -45.93 -33.94 46.10
CA LYS A 943 -45.03 -33.40 47.15
C LYS A 943 -45.73 -33.45 48.50
N LEU A 944 -44.97 -33.75 49.56
CA LEU A 944 -45.33 -33.68 50.98
C LEU A 944 -46.42 -34.66 51.48
N SER A 945 -46.03 -35.55 52.40
CA SER A 945 -46.27 -35.31 53.84
C SER A 945 -45.46 -36.32 54.67
N GLY A 946 -44.86 -35.87 55.78
CA GLY A 946 -43.92 -36.63 56.60
C GLY A 946 -42.91 -35.67 57.22
#